data_AF-A0A8X7WZY2-F1
#
_entry.id   AF-A0A8X7WZY2-F1
#
_cell.length_a   1.000
_cell.length_b   1.000
_cell.length_c   1.000
_cell.angle_alpha   90.00
_cell.angle_beta   90.00
_cell.angle_gamma   90.00
#
_symmetry.space_group_name_H-M   'P 1'
#
loop_
_entity.id
_entity.type
_entity.pdbx_description
1 polymer ?
#
loop_
_entity_poly.entity_id
_entity_poly.type
_entity_poly.pdbx_seq_one_letter_code
_entity_poly.pdbx_strand_id
1 'polypeptide(L)'
;MADSEMNRVAVVVEVLQALDKQIQKLLSRRRYLRDLKTRLLDKPHQTTEVGVTSTPPRAAQVQGQVSFTPAPRRNNDNADEDLDGFQLCRRGFKARTPPAAQASIQIQNRFDPLRVPSLPSTPGDAIVVGDSIVRNLNITCPNQKSFVSCFPGAPVRDVMMRAPTFYQKHKRAIGSIILHAVVNDIRHRESEVLKADFAALVEDTKERTPSAKIFISGPLPLARRSHEYYSRLLGLNNWLRGFCENQDIGFIDNWDLFWERPPSSGMDCIRIDLAPGPLQNIAKSCLSTMVNHVQLTDGAGHLSKGDSSGTSSSSGGESSKESSRSSTPVLDADRTDRLRDKMRRRIDSGDKWFSLEFFPPRTANGAVNLISRFDRMGAGGPLFIDVTWHPAGDPGSDKETSSMMIASTALNYCGLETVLHITCCNQSKERITEHLKKAKRLGLKNLMALRGDPVGEEWEEEEGGFSYATDLVKHIRCEFEDYFDICVAGYPTGHPEAENYEQDLKHLKEKVDAGADFIITQLFFRPETFLKFLKDCRAIGISCPILPGIFPIQGYQSLRQLVKLSKLEVPEEIKGVIEPIKDNDAAIRNYGIDQAVDMCKVLLGSGEVPGLHFYTLNREVATIEVLRKLGMWREDPRGNSSSPAFGELNDYYLFYLKSKCPREALLQMWGEELKNEQSVFEVACLPWNDDPLAQETNLLKDQLEKVNCRGVLTINSQPNINGKPSTDPVVGWGPAGGYVFQKAYLEFFTSNENVTALLKVLKKYEPRVNYHIVDVKGKNITNAPDMQPNAVTWGIFPGREIVQPTVVDPVSFMYWKDEAFALWIEQWAKLYEEESPSRMIIQYIHDNYYLVNLVDNDFPLESCLWQVIEDMFDLVNSTVEHAI
;
A
#
# COMPACT_ATOMS: atom_id res chain seq x y z
N MET A 1 7.96 -23.08 -63.53
CA MET A 1 7.60 -21.80 -62.87
C MET A 1 6.10 -21.53 -62.90
N ALA A 2 5.36 -21.87 -63.96
CA ALA A 2 3.89 -21.72 -63.99
C ALA A 2 3.12 -22.61 -62.97
N ASP A 3 3.55 -23.86 -62.72
CA ASP A 3 2.86 -24.75 -61.76
C ASP A 3 3.03 -24.35 -60.28
N SER A 4 4.10 -23.60 -59.96
CA SER A 4 4.37 -23.11 -58.60
C SER A 4 3.50 -21.91 -58.23
N GLU A 5 3.10 -21.08 -59.20
CA GLU A 5 2.20 -19.96 -58.95
C GLU A 5 0.74 -20.43 -58.88
N MET A 6 0.37 -21.43 -59.68
CA MET A 6 -1.00 -21.98 -59.68
C MET A 6 -1.36 -22.64 -58.34
N ASN A 7 -0.40 -23.32 -57.69
CA ASN A 7 -0.59 -23.89 -56.36
C ASN A 7 -0.67 -22.83 -55.24
N ARG A 8 0.06 -21.71 -55.36
CA ARG A 8 -0.03 -20.61 -54.38
C ARG A 8 -1.37 -19.87 -54.47
N VAL A 9 -1.90 -19.70 -55.69
CA VAL A 9 -3.23 -19.10 -55.89
C VAL A 9 -4.34 -20.04 -55.37
N ALA A 10 -4.21 -21.36 -55.56
CA ALA A 10 -5.19 -22.32 -55.04
C ALA A 10 -5.27 -22.30 -53.50
N VAL A 11 -4.14 -22.26 -52.80
CA VAL A 11 -4.09 -22.20 -51.32
C VAL A 11 -4.66 -20.87 -50.81
N VAL A 12 -4.39 -19.75 -51.47
CA VAL A 12 -4.96 -18.44 -51.09
C VAL A 12 -6.48 -18.42 -51.29
N VAL A 13 -6.99 -19.04 -52.36
CA VAL A 13 -8.43 -19.14 -52.60
C VAL A 13 -9.12 -20.03 -51.55
N GLU A 14 -8.51 -21.14 -51.14
CA GLU A 14 -9.05 -21.98 -50.05
C GLU A 14 -9.08 -21.26 -48.69
N VAL A 15 -8.02 -20.50 -48.37
CA VAL A 15 -7.95 -19.72 -47.13
C VAL A 15 -9.00 -18.61 -47.13
N LEU A 16 -9.20 -17.92 -48.26
CA LEU A 16 -10.24 -16.89 -48.38
C LEU A 16 -11.66 -17.46 -48.30
N GLN A 17 -11.90 -18.66 -48.85
CA GLN A 17 -13.18 -19.36 -48.71
C GLN A 17 -13.45 -19.84 -47.28
N ALA A 18 -12.40 -20.25 -46.55
CA ALA A 18 -12.51 -20.62 -45.14
C ALA A 18 -12.80 -19.40 -44.25
N LEU A 19 -12.17 -18.25 -44.53
CA LEU A 19 -12.42 -16.97 -43.87
C LEU A 19 -13.85 -16.46 -44.13
N ASP A 20 -14.35 -16.54 -45.37
CA ASP A 20 -15.73 -16.16 -45.67
C ASP A 20 -16.74 -17.05 -44.93
N LYS A 21 -16.51 -18.38 -44.85
CA LYS A 21 -17.32 -19.27 -44.02
C LYS A 21 -17.32 -18.90 -42.54
N GLN A 22 -16.18 -18.50 -41.97
CA GLN A 22 -16.11 -18.03 -40.58
C GLN A 22 -16.83 -16.70 -40.38
N ILE A 23 -16.71 -15.76 -41.32
CA ILE A 23 -17.40 -14.46 -41.29
C ILE A 23 -18.92 -14.67 -41.39
N GLN A 24 -19.40 -15.53 -42.28
CA GLN A 24 -20.83 -15.87 -42.37
C GLN A 24 -21.35 -16.54 -41.08
N LYS A 25 -20.54 -17.37 -40.41
CA LYS A 25 -20.88 -17.98 -39.11
C LYS A 25 -20.94 -16.95 -37.97
N LEU A 26 -20.07 -15.95 -37.99
CA LEU A 26 -20.12 -14.83 -37.03
C LEU A 26 -21.30 -13.89 -37.30
N LEU A 27 -21.60 -13.62 -38.57
CA LEU A 27 -22.75 -12.80 -38.97
C LEU A 27 -24.08 -13.50 -38.65
N SER A 28 -24.19 -14.82 -38.79
CA SER A 28 -25.37 -15.59 -38.39
C SER A 28 -25.55 -15.61 -36.86
N ARG A 29 -24.45 -15.75 -36.09
CA ARG A 29 -24.47 -15.65 -34.62
C ARG A 29 -24.84 -14.26 -34.13
N ARG A 30 -24.38 -13.20 -34.81
CA ARG A 30 -24.78 -11.81 -34.54
C ARG A 30 -26.25 -11.55 -34.88
N ARG A 31 -26.77 -12.20 -35.93
CA ARG A 31 -28.20 -12.13 -36.31
C ARG A 31 -29.07 -12.87 -35.29
N TYR A 32 -28.64 -14.05 -34.83
CA TYR A 32 -29.29 -14.83 -33.77
C TYR A 32 -29.34 -14.08 -32.43
N LEU A 33 -28.24 -13.45 -32.01
CA LEU A 33 -28.21 -12.64 -30.79
C LEU A 33 -29.08 -11.38 -30.87
N ARG A 34 -29.21 -10.80 -32.08
CA ARG A 34 -30.12 -9.68 -32.33
C ARG A 34 -31.58 -10.14 -32.23
N ASP A 35 -31.92 -11.28 -32.82
CA ASP A 35 -33.25 -11.92 -32.71
C ASP A 35 -33.60 -12.31 -31.27
N LEU A 36 -32.61 -12.80 -30.50
CA LEU A 36 -32.78 -13.12 -29.08
C LEU A 36 -33.08 -11.86 -28.25
N LYS A 37 -32.41 -10.75 -28.56
CA LYS A 37 -32.62 -9.45 -27.90
C LYS A 37 -34.00 -8.87 -28.22
N THR A 38 -34.48 -9.01 -29.45
CA THR A 38 -35.84 -8.60 -29.83
C THR A 38 -36.92 -9.48 -29.17
N ARG A 39 -36.68 -10.80 -29.06
CA ARG A 39 -37.60 -11.74 -28.39
C ARG A 39 -37.64 -11.61 -26.86
N LEU A 40 -36.58 -11.07 -26.24
CA LEU A 40 -36.52 -10.79 -24.80
C LEU A 40 -37.16 -9.45 -24.43
N LEU A 41 -37.35 -8.55 -25.39
CA LEU A 41 -37.98 -7.24 -25.18
C LEU A 41 -39.48 -7.23 -25.48
N ASP A 42 -40.01 -8.22 -26.20
CA ASP A 42 -41.44 -8.40 -26.48
C ASP A 42 -41.97 -9.72 -25.88
N LYS A 43 -42.29 -9.73 -24.58
CA LYS A 43 -43.34 -10.63 -24.08
C LYS A 43 -44.23 -9.94 -23.03
N PRO A 44 -45.57 -10.02 -23.21
CA PRO A 44 -46.55 -9.38 -22.35
C PRO A 44 -46.75 -10.17 -21.05
N HIS A 45 -46.86 -9.46 -19.93
CA HIS A 45 -47.34 -10.03 -18.68
C HIS A 45 -48.83 -10.35 -18.80
N GLN A 46 -49.18 -11.65 -18.82
CA GLN A 46 -50.51 -12.14 -18.51
C GLN A 46 -50.46 -13.04 -17.29
N THR A 47 -51.02 -12.50 -16.22
CA THR A 47 -51.50 -13.13 -14.99
C THR A 47 -52.81 -13.88 -15.21
N THR A 48 -52.99 -15.00 -14.51
CA THR A 48 -54.28 -15.57 -14.07
C THR A 48 -53.98 -16.35 -12.78
N GLU A 49 -54.23 -15.79 -11.59
CA GLU A 49 -55.49 -15.79 -10.80
C GLU A 49 -56.02 -17.22 -10.56
N VAL A 50 -56.37 -17.64 -9.33
CA VAL A 50 -57.47 -17.19 -8.46
C VAL A 50 -57.14 -17.64 -7.01
N GLY A 51 -57.48 -16.96 -5.91
CA GLY A 51 -58.26 -15.74 -5.66
C GLY A 51 -58.49 -15.60 -4.13
N VAL A 52 -58.79 -14.39 -3.66
CA VAL A 52 -60.05 -13.98 -2.96
C VAL A 52 -59.63 -13.41 -1.59
N THR A 53 -59.96 -12.21 -1.11
CA THR A 53 -60.86 -11.09 -1.50
C THR A 53 -60.58 -9.92 -0.54
N SER A 54 -60.66 -8.66 -1.00
CA SER A 54 -61.62 -7.65 -0.50
C SER A 54 -61.24 -6.23 -0.96
N THR A 55 -62.17 -5.58 -1.65
CA THR A 55 -62.17 -4.21 -2.20
C THR A 55 -63.07 -3.28 -1.33
N PRO A 56 -63.47 -2.05 -1.75
CA PRO A 56 -62.78 -0.74 -1.90
C PRO A 56 -63.69 0.40 -1.28
N PRO A 57 -63.86 1.69 -1.75
CA PRO A 57 -63.21 2.51 -2.83
C PRO A 57 -63.07 4.08 -2.65
N ARG A 58 -62.48 4.70 -3.72
CA ARG A 58 -62.78 5.99 -4.44
C ARG A 58 -62.09 7.31 -4.01
N ALA A 59 -61.24 7.97 -4.84
CA ALA A 59 -61.44 8.82 -6.06
C ALA A 59 -61.61 10.33 -5.70
N ALA A 60 -61.19 11.39 -6.41
CA ALA A 60 -60.77 11.66 -7.80
C ALA A 60 -59.99 13.01 -7.91
N GLN A 61 -59.51 13.31 -9.13
CA GLN A 61 -58.78 14.49 -9.67
C GLN A 61 -59.45 15.88 -9.52
N VAL A 62 -58.70 16.99 -9.72
CA VAL A 62 -58.90 18.03 -10.76
C VAL A 62 -57.72 19.04 -10.79
N GLN A 63 -57.41 19.52 -12.01
CA GLN A 63 -56.40 20.50 -12.46
C GLN A 63 -56.64 21.96 -12.02
N GLY A 64 -55.60 22.82 -12.11
CA GLY A 64 -55.77 24.28 -12.19
C GLY A 64 -54.46 25.08 -12.19
N GLN A 65 -54.15 25.70 -13.34
CA GLN A 65 -53.00 26.57 -13.64
C GLN A 65 -53.05 27.96 -12.92
N VAL A 66 -51.88 28.63 -12.94
CA VAL A 66 -51.63 30.04 -13.38
C VAL A 66 -50.75 30.84 -12.40
N SER A 67 -49.62 31.31 -12.95
CA SER A 67 -48.64 32.27 -12.42
C SER A 67 -49.10 33.74 -12.56
N PHE A 68 -48.65 34.66 -11.68
CA PHE A 68 -48.01 35.98 -11.99
C PHE A 68 -47.90 36.89 -10.74
N THR A 69 -46.64 37.19 -10.31
CA THR A 69 -46.06 38.48 -9.80
C THR A 69 -46.71 39.29 -8.64
N PRO A 70 -46.09 40.39 -8.12
CA PRO A 70 -44.85 40.49 -7.31
C PRO A 70 -45.04 41.34 -6.00
N ALA A 71 -43.94 41.61 -5.29
CA ALA A 71 -43.79 42.28 -3.98
C ALA A 71 -44.51 43.65 -3.75
N PRO A 72 -44.53 44.15 -2.49
CA PRO A 72 -43.71 45.35 -2.21
C PRO A 72 -42.99 45.40 -0.84
N ARG A 73 -41.91 46.18 -0.83
CA ARG A 73 -41.10 46.64 0.33
C ARG A 73 -41.76 47.80 1.10
N ARG A 74 -41.35 47.98 2.36
CA ARG A 74 -41.03 49.24 3.11
C ARG A 74 -40.84 48.87 4.60
N ASN A 75 -40.04 49.51 5.45
CA ASN A 75 -38.86 50.38 5.42
C ASN A 75 -38.57 50.77 6.90
N ASN A 76 -37.35 51.23 7.20
CA ASN A 76 -36.91 52.04 8.36
C ASN A 76 -36.71 51.31 9.71
N ASP A 77 -35.75 51.64 10.59
CA ASP A 77 -34.62 52.58 10.63
C ASP A 77 -33.78 52.30 11.91
N ASN A 78 -32.50 52.69 11.87
CA ASN A 78 -31.63 53.20 12.95
C ASN A 78 -30.90 52.30 13.99
N ALA A 79 -29.57 52.37 13.88
CA ALA A 79 -28.58 52.91 14.85
C ALA A 79 -27.89 51.98 15.89
N ASP A 80 -26.57 51.88 15.67
CA ASP A 80 -25.40 52.08 16.56
C ASP A 80 -25.08 51.21 17.80
N GLU A 81 -23.79 50.80 17.76
CA GLU A 81 -22.78 50.68 18.82
C GLU A 81 -22.82 49.55 19.89
N ASP A 82 -21.81 48.69 19.76
CA ASP A 82 -20.83 48.25 20.76
C ASP A 82 -21.17 47.35 21.98
N LEU A 83 -20.22 46.42 22.17
CA LEU A 83 -19.76 45.77 23.40
C LEU A 83 -20.49 44.54 23.98
N ASP A 84 -19.67 43.49 24.12
CA ASP A 84 -19.58 42.52 25.21
C ASP A 84 -20.75 41.59 25.59
N GLY A 85 -20.40 40.30 25.63
CA GLY A 85 -20.75 39.46 26.78
C GLY A 85 -22.06 38.67 26.69
N PHE A 86 -22.00 37.47 26.13
CA PHE A 86 -23.01 36.46 26.44
C PHE A 86 -22.68 35.74 27.76
N GLN A 87 -23.30 36.27 28.82
CA GLN A 87 -23.57 35.59 30.09
C GLN A 87 -25.03 35.12 30.06
N LEU A 88 -25.31 33.82 30.30
CA LEU A 88 -26.59 33.25 30.78
C LEU A 88 -26.47 31.71 30.71
N CYS A 89 -27.03 30.89 31.60
CA CYS A 89 -27.38 31.03 33.01
C CYS A 89 -27.66 29.59 33.47
N ARG A 90 -26.95 29.14 34.51
CA ARG A 90 -27.30 27.92 35.26
C ARG A 90 -28.52 28.23 36.14
N ARG A 91 -29.59 27.43 36.01
CA ARG A 91 -30.58 27.06 37.05
C ARG A 91 -31.30 25.84 36.50
N GLY A 92 -31.43 24.70 37.16
CA GLY A 92 -30.99 24.22 38.46
C GLY A 92 -31.77 22.92 38.74
N PHE A 93 -31.25 21.98 39.53
CA PHE A 93 -32.10 21.12 40.34
C PHE A 93 -31.32 20.61 41.56
N LYS A 94 -31.96 20.75 42.72
CA LYS A 94 -31.47 20.41 44.07
C LYS A 94 -31.49 18.91 44.32
N ALA A 95 -30.63 18.52 45.26
CA ALA A 95 -30.42 17.20 45.83
C ALA A 95 -31.69 16.44 46.25
N ARG A 96 -31.66 15.11 46.04
CA ARG A 96 -32.40 14.09 46.81
C ARG A 96 -31.40 13.10 47.41
N THR A 97 -31.55 12.80 48.69
CA THR A 97 -30.91 11.69 49.45
C THR A 97 -31.42 10.31 48.96
N PRO A 98 -30.73 9.19 49.28
CA PRO A 98 -30.38 8.15 48.31
C PRO A 98 -31.40 7.01 48.22
N PRO A 99 -31.45 6.26 47.10
CA PRO A 99 -31.97 4.90 47.10
C PRO A 99 -30.85 3.87 46.83
N ALA A 100 -30.79 2.87 47.70
CA ALA A 100 -30.30 1.49 47.55
C ALA A 100 -28.95 1.23 46.84
N ALA A 101 -28.08 0.46 47.50
CA ALA A 101 -26.81 -0.04 46.96
C ALA A 101 -26.94 -0.57 45.51
N GLN A 102 -26.33 0.15 44.57
CA GLN A 102 -26.33 -0.19 43.14
C GLN A 102 -25.23 -1.20 42.82
N ALA A 103 -25.57 -2.27 42.11
CA ALA A 103 -24.65 -3.31 41.66
C ALA A 103 -23.82 -2.83 40.45
N SER A 104 -22.52 -3.13 40.41
CA SER A 104 -21.64 -2.88 39.26
C SER A 104 -20.97 -4.18 38.83
N ILE A 105 -20.95 -4.49 37.52
CA ILE A 105 -20.12 -5.57 36.99
C ILE A 105 -18.70 -5.01 36.81
N GLN A 106 -17.71 -5.69 37.39
CA GLN A 106 -16.30 -5.46 37.06
C GLN A 106 -15.83 -6.55 36.11
N ILE A 107 -15.05 -6.19 35.10
CA ILE A 107 -14.48 -7.07 34.10
C ILE A 107 -12.96 -6.96 34.28
N GLN A 108 -12.34 -7.80 35.11
CA GLN A 108 -10.87 -7.86 35.23
C GLN A 108 -10.30 -8.68 34.07
N ASN A 109 -9.29 -8.18 33.37
CA ASN A 109 -8.35 -9.02 32.60
C ASN A 109 -6.94 -8.73 33.14
N ARG A 110 -5.88 -9.34 32.58
CA ARG A 110 -4.46 -9.07 32.93
C ARG A 110 -4.02 -7.59 32.80
N PHE A 111 -4.95 -6.69 32.44
CA PHE A 111 -4.83 -5.25 32.21
C PHE A 111 -5.94 -4.48 32.94
N ASP A 112 -5.96 -4.56 34.28
CA ASP A 112 -6.83 -3.85 35.24
C ASP A 112 -8.38 -3.91 35.07
N PRO A 113 -9.19 -3.66 36.14
CA PRO A 113 -10.64 -3.84 36.11
C PRO A 113 -11.37 -2.80 35.24
N LEU A 114 -12.08 -3.26 34.21
CA LEU A 114 -13.09 -2.48 33.49
C LEU A 114 -14.36 -2.36 34.34
N ARG A 115 -14.90 -1.14 34.51
CA ARG A 115 -16.20 -0.91 35.16
C ARG A 115 -17.30 -0.89 34.09
N VAL A 116 -18.28 -1.77 34.22
CA VAL A 116 -19.48 -1.79 33.37
C VAL A 116 -20.59 -0.98 34.05
N PRO A 117 -21.48 -0.30 33.29
CA PRO A 117 -22.68 0.30 33.86
C PRO A 117 -23.54 -0.73 34.62
N SER A 118 -24.19 -0.29 35.70
CA SER A 118 -24.95 -1.14 36.62
C SER A 118 -26.04 -1.95 35.91
N LEU A 119 -26.00 -3.29 36.04
CA LEU A 119 -27.13 -4.15 35.66
C LEU A 119 -28.36 -3.81 36.53
N PRO A 120 -29.58 -3.80 35.97
CA PRO A 120 -30.78 -3.76 36.78
C PRO A 120 -30.86 -5.01 37.67
N SER A 121 -31.20 -4.84 38.95
CA SER A 121 -31.32 -5.93 39.93
C SER A 121 -32.45 -6.89 39.55
N THR A 122 -32.13 -7.90 38.74
CA THR A 122 -33.02 -9.00 38.35
C THR A 122 -32.91 -10.15 39.35
N PRO A 123 -33.98 -10.86 39.71
CA PRO A 123 -33.86 -12.11 40.47
C PRO A 123 -33.31 -13.22 39.55
N GLY A 124 -32.22 -13.89 39.94
CA GLY A 124 -31.67 -15.05 39.20
C GLY A 124 -30.16 -15.04 39.00
N ASP A 125 -29.61 -16.12 38.45
CA ASP A 125 -28.18 -16.25 38.16
C ASP A 125 -27.81 -15.53 36.85
N ALA A 126 -26.57 -15.04 36.73
CA ALA A 126 -26.06 -14.37 35.54
C ALA A 126 -25.12 -15.29 34.76
N ILE A 127 -25.33 -15.43 33.45
CA ILE A 127 -24.49 -16.26 32.57
C ILE A 127 -23.75 -15.37 31.58
N VAL A 128 -22.44 -15.57 31.44
CA VAL A 128 -21.61 -14.88 30.44
C VAL A 128 -21.00 -15.87 29.47
N VAL A 129 -21.18 -15.61 28.18
CA VAL A 129 -20.70 -16.48 27.10
C VAL A 129 -19.89 -15.66 26.11
N GLY A 130 -18.69 -16.13 25.75
CA GLY A 130 -17.81 -15.46 24.80
C GLY A 130 -16.51 -16.21 24.52
N ASP A 131 -15.56 -15.56 23.85
CA ASP A 131 -14.28 -16.13 23.43
C ASP A 131 -13.19 -16.10 24.53
N SER A 132 -11.92 -16.25 24.18
CA SER A 132 -10.78 -16.20 25.10
C SER A 132 -10.71 -14.93 25.97
N ILE A 133 -11.30 -13.82 25.53
CA ILE A 133 -11.34 -12.57 26.28
C ILE A 133 -12.21 -12.72 27.53
N VAL A 134 -13.28 -13.54 27.48
CA VAL A 134 -14.14 -13.75 28.66
C VAL A 134 -13.49 -14.66 29.72
N ARG A 135 -12.42 -15.39 29.37
CA ARG A 135 -11.77 -16.40 30.24
C ARG A 135 -11.23 -15.84 31.55
N ASN A 136 -10.79 -14.58 31.55
CA ASN A 136 -10.16 -13.96 32.71
C ASN A 136 -11.11 -13.02 33.46
N LEU A 137 -12.37 -12.90 33.05
CA LEU A 137 -13.31 -11.92 33.60
C LEU A 137 -13.78 -12.29 35.00
N ASN A 138 -13.45 -11.43 35.96
CA ASN A 138 -13.90 -11.58 37.34
C ASN A 138 -15.22 -10.83 37.58
N ILE A 139 -16.36 -11.53 37.45
CA ILE A 139 -17.70 -10.93 37.49
C ILE A 139 -18.26 -10.97 38.92
N THR A 140 -18.27 -9.82 39.58
CA THR A 140 -18.96 -9.62 40.87
C THR A 140 -20.39 -9.09 40.68
N CYS A 141 -21.39 -9.92 40.97
CA CYS A 141 -22.79 -9.51 41.11
C CYS A 141 -23.20 -9.59 42.58
N PRO A 142 -23.58 -8.48 43.24
CA PRO A 142 -24.11 -8.53 44.60
C PRO A 142 -25.38 -9.39 44.64
N ASN A 143 -25.41 -10.42 45.48
CA ASN A 143 -26.57 -11.30 45.72
C ASN A 143 -26.98 -12.24 44.55
N GLN A 144 -26.11 -12.52 43.57
CA GLN A 144 -26.34 -13.49 42.49
C GLN A 144 -25.10 -14.38 42.26
N LYS A 145 -25.27 -15.59 41.71
CA LYS A 145 -24.14 -16.38 41.20
C LYS A 145 -23.88 -16.05 39.73
N SER A 146 -22.63 -15.84 39.37
CA SER A 146 -22.18 -15.64 37.98
C SER A 146 -21.50 -16.90 37.45
N PHE A 147 -21.81 -17.27 36.20
CA PHE A 147 -21.19 -18.40 35.51
C PHE A 147 -20.61 -17.93 34.18
N VAL A 148 -19.33 -18.22 33.94
CA VAL A 148 -18.62 -17.81 32.72
C VAL A 148 -18.31 -19.06 31.88
N SER A 149 -18.73 -19.03 30.61
CA SER A 149 -18.37 -20.04 29.62
C SER A 149 -17.51 -19.40 28.53
N CYS A 150 -16.26 -19.86 28.45
CA CYS A 150 -15.29 -19.38 27.48
C CYS A 150 -15.09 -20.40 26.36
N PHE A 151 -15.15 -19.94 25.11
CA PHE A 151 -14.85 -20.72 23.91
C PHE A 151 -13.68 -20.09 23.15
N PRO A 152 -12.42 -20.34 23.56
CA PRO A 152 -11.25 -19.73 22.94
C PRO A 152 -11.19 -19.98 21.44
N GLY A 153 -11.03 -18.92 20.64
CA GLY A 153 -10.87 -19.00 19.19
C GLY A 153 -12.12 -19.40 18.40
N ALA A 154 -13.26 -19.66 19.05
CA ALA A 154 -14.46 -20.14 18.39
C ALA A 154 -15.18 -19.02 17.62
N PRO A 155 -15.60 -19.23 16.35
CA PRO A 155 -16.44 -18.29 15.62
C PRO A 155 -17.81 -18.11 16.29
N VAL A 156 -18.54 -17.04 15.96
CA VAL A 156 -19.89 -16.74 16.51
C VAL A 156 -20.84 -17.93 16.35
N ARG A 157 -20.78 -18.62 15.21
CA ARG A 157 -21.58 -19.81 14.91
C ARG A 157 -21.27 -20.99 15.85
N ASP A 158 -20.03 -21.16 16.26
CA ASP A 158 -19.65 -22.23 17.20
C ASP A 158 -20.11 -21.91 18.62
N VAL A 159 -20.09 -20.62 18.99
CA VAL A 159 -20.71 -20.15 20.23
C VAL A 159 -22.21 -20.40 20.20
N MET A 160 -22.90 -20.14 19.07
CA MET A 160 -24.32 -20.47 18.89
C MET A 160 -24.62 -21.95 19.10
N MET A 161 -23.80 -22.86 18.55
CA MET A 161 -24.05 -24.30 18.70
C MET A 161 -23.83 -24.79 20.13
N ARG A 162 -22.93 -24.15 20.89
CA ARG A 162 -22.48 -24.65 22.20
C ARG A 162 -23.16 -23.96 23.38
N ALA A 163 -23.53 -22.68 23.27
CA ALA A 163 -24.19 -21.93 24.33
C ALA A 163 -25.50 -22.57 24.84
N PRO A 164 -26.36 -23.18 23.99
CA PRO A 164 -27.58 -23.85 24.44
C PRO A 164 -27.34 -24.99 25.43
N THR A 165 -26.28 -25.78 25.24
CA THR A 165 -25.92 -26.87 26.16
C THR A 165 -25.52 -26.34 27.55
N PHE A 166 -25.01 -25.12 27.61
CA PHE A 166 -24.62 -24.47 28.85
C PHE A 166 -25.83 -23.92 29.62
N TYR A 167 -26.80 -23.33 28.92
CA TYR A 167 -28.07 -22.88 29.50
C TYR A 167 -28.83 -24.06 30.15
N GLN A 168 -28.87 -25.21 29.48
CA GLN A 168 -29.53 -26.42 30.00
C GLN A 168 -28.84 -27.03 31.23
N LYS A 169 -27.52 -26.89 31.34
CA LYS A 169 -26.73 -27.41 32.46
C LYS A 169 -26.98 -26.64 33.77
N HIS A 170 -27.46 -25.40 33.67
CA HIS A 170 -27.70 -24.51 34.81
C HIS A 170 -29.23 -24.38 35.06
N LYS A 171 -29.86 -25.43 35.58
CA LYS A 171 -31.32 -25.58 35.79
C LYS A 171 -31.98 -24.59 36.79
N ARG A 172 -31.29 -23.53 37.23
CA ARG A 172 -31.87 -22.47 38.09
C ARG A 172 -32.48 -21.36 37.23
N ALA A 173 -33.31 -20.50 37.82
CA ALA A 173 -33.86 -19.34 37.11
C ALA A 173 -32.72 -18.41 36.68
N ILE A 174 -32.42 -18.40 35.38
CA ILE A 174 -31.43 -17.50 34.76
C ILE A 174 -32.07 -16.10 34.73
N GLY A 175 -31.48 -15.16 35.45
CA GLY A 175 -31.96 -13.78 35.50
C GLY A 175 -31.43 -12.94 34.35
N SER A 176 -30.20 -13.18 33.91
CA SER A 176 -29.57 -12.41 32.82
C SER A 176 -28.50 -13.20 32.06
N ILE A 177 -28.37 -12.93 30.77
CA ILE A 177 -27.37 -13.53 29.87
C ILE A 177 -26.59 -12.42 29.19
N ILE A 178 -25.26 -12.49 29.25
CA ILE A 178 -24.35 -11.57 28.57
C ILE A 178 -23.61 -12.33 27.47
N LEU A 179 -23.85 -11.94 26.23
CA LEU A 179 -23.17 -12.45 25.04
C LEU A 179 -22.06 -11.47 24.65
N HIS A 180 -20.80 -11.90 24.76
CA HIS A 180 -19.68 -11.08 24.29
C HIS A 180 -19.47 -11.27 22.79
N ALA A 181 -19.41 -10.16 22.05
CA ALA A 181 -19.16 -10.18 20.63
C ALA A 181 -17.75 -10.71 20.32
N VAL A 182 -17.69 -11.91 19.72
CA VAL A 182 -16.44 -12.62 19.42
C VAL A 182 -15.69 -11.92 18.29
N VAL A 183 -14.41 -11.62 18.51
CA VAL A 183 -13.61 -10.73 17.65
C VAL A 183 -12.70 -11.47 16.65
N ASN A 184 -12.88 -12.78 16.51
CA ASN A 184 -12.04 -13.61 15.66
C ASN A 184 -12.49 -13.63 14.19
N ASP A 185 -13.81 -13.57 13.93
CA ASP A 185 -14.39 -13.69 12.60
C ASP A 185 -14.33 -12.40 11.76
N ILE A 186 -14.08 -11.26 12.40
CA ILE A 186 -14.14 -9.95 11.74
C ILE A 186 -13.07 -9.75 10.66
N ARG A 187 -12.07 -10.63 10.60
CA ARG A 187 -11.02 -10.63 9.57
C ARG A 187 -11.47 -11.28 8.27
N HIS A 188 -12.20 -12.39 8.37
CA HIS A 188 -12.37 -13.33 7.26
C HIS A 188 -13.84 -13.49 6.84
N ARG A 189 -14.80 -13.02 7.64
CA ARG A 189 -16.22 -13.00 7.27
C ARG A 189 -16.64 -11.62 6.80
N GLU A 190 -17.47 -11.59 5.76
CA GLU A 190 -18.18 -10.39 5.36
C GLU A 190 -19.04 -9.85 6.51
N SER A 191 -19.10 -8.53 6.64
CA SER A 191 -19.81 -7.86 7.72
C SER A 191 -21.29 -8.24 7.79
N GLU A 192 -21.94 -8.48 6.65
CA GLU A 192 -23.37 -8.86 6.61
C GLU A 192 -23.62 -10.29 7.11
N VAL A 193 -22.71 -11.23 6.82
CA VAL A 193 -22.80 -12.60 7.34
C VAL A 193 -22.64 -12.62 8.85
N LEU A 194 -21.66 -11.86 9.37
CA LEU A 194 -21.43 -11.75 10.82
C LEU A 194 -22.64 -11.14 11.55
N LYS A 195 -23.24 -10.10 10.98
CA LYS A 195 -24.48 -9.49 11.51
C LYS A 195 -25.64 -10.48 11.54
N ALA A 196 -25.81 -11.27 10.48
CA ALA A 196 -26.82 -12.32 10.42
C ALA A 196 -26.60 -13.42 11.48
N ASP A 197 -25.35 -13.84 11.70
CA ASP A 197 -25.01 -14.81 12.75
C ASP A 197 -25.33 -14.26 14.15
N PHE A 198 -25.02 -12.99 14.42
CA PHE A 198 -25.38 -12.35 15.71
C PHE A 198 -26.89 -12.24 15.90
N ALA A 199 -27.63 -11.92 14.84
CA ALA A 199 -29.09 -11.87 14.92
C ALA A 199 -29.68 -13.25 15.25
N ALA A 200 -29.20 -14.30 14.58
CA ALA A 200 -29.63 -15.67 14.83
C ALA A 200 -29.25 -16.17 16.25
N LEU A 201 -28.07 -15.80 16.75
CA LEU A 201 -27.63 -16.13 18.12
C LEU A 201 -28.58 -15.55 19.18
N VAL A 202 -28.99 -14.30 18.99
CA VAL A 202 -29.88 -13.59 19.90
C VAL A 202 -31.29 -14.18 19.86
N GLU A 203 -31.79 -14.53 18.68
CA GLU A 203 -33.09 -15.17 18.51
C GLU A 203 -33.13 -16.55 19.19
N ASP A 204 -32.14 -17.41 18.97
CA ASP A 204 -32.05 -18.72 19.63
C ASP A 204 -31.93 -18.58 21.16
N THR A 205 -31.19 -17.57 21.63
CA THR A 205 -31.08 -17.29 23.08
C THR A 205 -32.42 -16.83 23.66
N LYS A 206 -33.17 -15.96 22.96
CA LYS A 206 -34.52 -15.52 23.37
C LYS A 206 -35.49 -16.69 23.45
N GLU A 207 -35.50 -17.57 22.45
CA GLU A 207 -36.39 -18.73 22.40
C GLU A 207 -36.13 -19.71 23.55
N ARG A 208 -34.85 -19.97 23.86
CA ARG A 208 -34.46 -20.93 24.89
C ARG A 208 -34.50 -20.38 26.31
N THR A 209 -34.43 -19.06 26.47
CA THR A 209 -34.42 -18.39 27.79
C THR A 209 -35.39 -17.20 27.85
N PRO A 210 -36.70 -17.43 27.65
CA PRO A 210 -37.69 -16.36 27.47
C PRO A 210 -37.88 -15.47 28.71
N SER A 211 -37.45 -15.92 29.89
CA SER A 211 -37.51 -15.16 31.14
C SER A 211 -36.21 -14.41 31.50
N ALA A 212 -35.14 -14.59 30.74
CA ALA A 212 -33.84 -13.98 31.01
C ALA A 212 -33.68 -12.65 30.28
N LYS A 213 -33.08 -11.65 30.94
CA LYS A 213 -32.66 -10.41 30.25
C LYS A 213 -31.37 -10.64 29.48
N ILE A 214 -31.36 -10.33 28.19
CA ILE A 214 -30.20 -10.52 27.32
C ILE A 214 -29.43 -9.20 27.18
N PHE A 215 -28.11 -9.30 27.25
CA PHE A 215 -27.17 -8.20 27.01
C PHE A 215 -26.14 -8.62 25.96
N ILE A 216 -25.84 -7.73 25.02
CA ILE A 216 -24.68 -7.90 24.14
C ILE A 216 -23.58 -6.97 24.60
N SER A 217 -22.40 -7.53 24.85
CA SER A 217 -21.18 -6.76 25.07
C SER A 217 -20.49 -6.51 23.73
N GLY A 218 -20.27 -5.24 23.40
CA GLY A 218 -19.50 -4.83 22.23
C GLY A 218 -18.06 -5.36 22.24
N PRO A 219 -17.41 -5.39 21.05
CA PRO A 219 -16.07 -5.94 20.90
C PRO A 219 -15.02 -5.10 21.64
N LEU A 220 -14.00 -5.77 22.18
CA LEU A 220 -12.84 -5.10 22.79
C LEU A 220 -11.67 -5.04 21.78
N PRO A 221 -11.16 -3.85 21.45
CA PRO A 221 -10.02 -3.73 20.54
C PRO A 221 -8.74 -4.31 21.15
N LEU A 222 -7.88 -4.92 20.33
CA LEU A 222 -6.54 -5.34 20.72
C LEU A 222 -5.52 -4.36 20.16
N ALA A 223 -4.59 -3.83 20.97
CA ALA A 223 -3.73 -2.67 20.68
C ALA A 223 -2.68 -2.82 19.53
N ARG A 224 -2.68 -3.92 18.77
CA ARG A 224 -1.64 -4.23 17.76
C ARG A 224 -2.21 -4.58 16.38
N ARG A 225 -3.33 -3.99 15.96
CA ARG A 225 -4.03 -4.35 14.72
C ARG A 225 -4.13 -3.17 13.74
N SER A 226 -4.43 -3.45 12.47
CA SER A 226 -4.47 -2.45 11.39
C SER A 226 -5.65 -1.48 11.54
N HIS A 227 -5.56 -0.32 10.87
CA HIS A 227 -6.64 0.67 10.83
C HIS A 227 -7.95 0.10 10.26
N GLU A 228 -7.88 -0.78 9.27
CA GLU A 228 -9.04 -1.45 8.69
C GLU A 228 -9.76 -2.34 9.71
N TYR A 229 -9.00 -3.11 10.52
CA TYR A 229 -9.56 -3.93 11.59
C TYR A 229 -10.33 -3.09 12.61
N TYR A 230 -9.79 -1.94 13.01
CA TYR A 230 -10.49 -1.02 13.92
C TYR A 230 -11.73 -0.39 13.29
N SER A 231 -11.67 -0.01 12.01
CA SER A 231 -12.83 0.56 11.29
C SER A 231 -13.97 -0.46 11.20
N ARG A 232 -13.66 -1.73 10.92
CA ARG A 232 -14.65 -2.81 10.87
C ARG A 232 -15.23 -3.10 12.24
N LEU A 233 -14.40 -3.08 13.28
CA LEU A 233 -14.85 -3.24 14.66
C LEU A 233 -15.76 -2.11 15.12
N LEU A 234 -15.42 -0.86 14.80
CA LEU A 234 -16.26 0.31 15.09
C LEU A 234 -17.60 0.20 14.37
N GLY A 235 -17.58 -0.20 13.09
CA GLY A 235 -18.79 -0.45 12.31
C GLY A 235 -19.67 -1.53 12.94
N LEU A 236 -19.08 -2.63 13.42
CA LEU A 236 -19.81 -3.69 14.13
C LEU A 236 -20.36 -3.20 15.48
N ASN A 237 -19.58 -2.44 16.26
CA ASN A 237 -20.01 -1.90 17.56
C ASN A 237 -21.24 -0.98 17.40
N ASN A 238 -21.19 -0.08 16.40
CA ASN A 238 -22.30 0.82 16.09
C ASN A 238 -23.55 0.08 15.60
N TRP A 239 -23.36 -0.94 14.76
CA TRP A 239 -24.47 -1.79 14.33
C TRP A 239 -25.08 -2.57 15.49
N LEU A 240 -24.26 -3.18 16.35
CA LEU A 240 -24.74 -3.92 17.52
C LEU A 240 -25.52 -3.03 18.49
N ARG A 241 -25.10 -1.77 18.67
CA ARG A 241 -25.84 -0.78 19.46
C ARG A 241 -27.26 -0.60 18.92
N GLY A 242 -27.39 -0.26 17.63
CA GLY A 242 -28.69 -0.07 16.99
C GLY A 242 -29.51 -1.37 16.91
N PHE A 243 -28.86 -2.51 16.71
CA PHE A 243 -29.50 -3.83 16.71
C PHE A 243 -30.11 -4.16 18.08
N CYS A 244 -29.38 -3.92 19.18
CA CYS A 244 -29.87 -4.16 20.53
C CYS A 244 -31.06 -3.27 20.88
N GLU A 245 -31.01 -1.99 20.50
CA GLU A 245 -32.12 -1.05 20.66
C GLU A 245 -33.38 -1.52 19.92
N ASN A 246 -33.23 -1.96 18.65
CA ASN A 246 -34.33 -2.49 17.86
C ASN A 246 -34.90 -3.82 18.40
N GLN A 247 -34.10 -4.57 19.15
CA GLN A 247 -34.46 -5.88 19.69
C GLN A 247 -34.91 -5.84 21.16
N ASP A 248 -34.98 -4.64 21.77
CA ASP A 248 -35.28 -4.40 23.19
C ASP A 248 -34.40 -5.24 24.14
N ILE A 249 -33.11 -5.35 23.81
CA ILE A 249 -32.10 -6.03 24.63
C ILE A 249 -31.00 -5.05 25.04
N GLY A 250 -30.30 -5.33 26.13
CA GLY A 250 -29.28 -4.42 26.63
C GLY A 250 -28.00 -4.43 25.79
N PHE A 251 -27.40 -3.26 25.55
CA PHE A 251 -26.08 -3.15 24.95
C PHE A 251 -25.06 -2.64 25.97
N ILE A 252 -23.92 -3.30 26.07
CA ILE A 252 -22.78 -2.89 26.88
C ILE A 252 -21.71 -2.39 25.92
N ASP A 253 -21.58 -1.08 25.84
CA ASP A 253 -20.59 -0.42 25.00
C ASP A 253 -19.25 -0.31 25.75
N ASN A 254 -18.28 -1.11 25.31
CA ASN A 254 -16.92 -1.09 25.86
C ASN A 254 -15.95 -0.31 24.97
N TRP A 255 -16.43 0.29 23.88
CA TRP A 255 -15.57 0.90 22.87
C TRP A 255 -14.86 2.14 23.39
N ASP A 256 -15.62 3.08 23.94
CA ASP A 256 -15.07 4.36 24.45
C ASP A 256 -14.19 4.15 25.69
N LEU A 257 -14.54 3.16 26.52
CA LEU A 257 -13.78 2.77 27.72
C LEU A 257 -12.38 2.22 27.41
N PHE A 258 -12.15 1.72 26.20
CA PHE A 258 -10.82 1.31 25.74
C PHE A 258 -9.92 2.53 25.48
N TRP A 259 -10.48 3.64 24.98
CA TRP A 259 -9.75 4.83 24.56
C TRP A 259 -9.55 5.87 25.67
N GLU A 260 -10.38 5.87 26.71
CA GLU A 260 -10.31 6.83 27.83
C GLU A 260 -9.26 6.48 28.92
N ARG A 261 -8.36 5.51 28.70
CA ARG A 261 -7.35 5.10 29.70
C ARG A 261 -6.22 6.13 29.85
N PRO A 262 -5.88 6.61 31.07
CA PRO A 262 -4.67 7.38 31.29
C PRO A 262 -3.42 6.47 31.23
N PRO A 263 -2.25 7.00 30.81
CA PRO A 263 -1.03 6.22 30.64
C PRO A 263 -0.40 5.94 32.01
N SER A 264 -0.85 4.89 32.68
CA SER A 264 -0.18 4.39 33.87
C SER A 264 0.04 2.89 33.75
N SER A 265 1.27 2.56 33.31
CA SER A 265 1.98 1.27 33.29
C SER A 265 2.38 0.77 31.89
N GLY A 266 3.45 1.35 31.34
CA GLY A 266 4.42 0.65 30.49
C GLY A 266 3.93 -0.05 29.22
N MET A 267 2.96 0.53 28.49
CA MET A 267 2.67 0.13 27.11
C MET A 267 2.44 1.38 26.24
N ASP A 268 3.05 1.38 25.06
CA ASP A 268 2.91 2.40 24.03
C ASP A 268 1.44 2.58 23.62
N CYS A 269 0.88 3.75 23.90
CA CYS A 269 -0.40 4.17 23.35
C CYS A 269 -0.16 4.76 21.95
N ILE A 270 -0.79 4.16 20.93
CA ILE A 270 -1.03 4.84 19.65
C ILE A 270 -2.04 5.96 19.90
N ARG A 271 -1.59 7.21 19.74
CA ARG A 271 -2.45 8.39 19.70
C ARG A 271 -3.26 8.33 18.40
N ILE A 272 -4.58 8.15 18.50
CA ILE A 272 -5.50 8.41 17.39
C ILE A 272 -5.99 9.84 17.59
N ASP A 273 -5.45 10.77 16.80
CA ASP A 273 -5.93 12.15 16.77
C ASP A 273 -7.28 12.18 16.05
N LEU A 274 -8.37 12.21 16.81
CA LEU A 274 -9.65 12.74 16.33
C LEU A 274 -9.56 14.27 16.40
N ALA A 275 -9.83 14.93 15.27
CA ALA A 275 -9.71 16.37 15.10
C ALA A 275 -10.38 17.18 16.24
N PRO A 276 -9.77 18.29 16.69
CA PRO A 276 -10.27 19.06 17.84
C PRO A 276 -11.37 20.06 17.43
N GLY A 277 -12.53 19.95 18.08
CA GLY A 277 -13.50 21.04 18.23
C GLY A 277 -13.35 21.73 19.61
N PRO A 278 -13.74 23.00 19.76
CA PRO A 278 -13.00 23.97 20.57
C PRO A 278 -13.37 23.90 22.05
N LEU A 279 -12.36 23.75 22.92
CA LEU A 279 -12.31 24.24 24.31
C LEU A 279 -10.94 23.89 24.92
N GLN A 280 -9.92 24.71 24.65
CA GLN A 280 -8.72 24.79 25.49
C GLN A 280 -8.42 26.25 25.81
N ASN A 281 -9.04 26.71 26.90
CA ASN A 281 -8.44 27.69 27.78
C ASN A 281 -8.46 27.08 29.19
N ILE A 282 -7.39 27.31 29.94
CA ILE A 282 -7.12 26.84 31.32
C ILE A 282 -6.37 25.49 31.38
N ALA A 283 -5.05 25.54 31.17
CA ALA A 283 -4.05 24.95 32.07
C ALA A 283 -2.60 25.29 31.63
N LYS A 284 -2.29 26.59 31.47
CA LYS A 284 -0.93 27.11 31.66
C LYS A 284 -0.82 27.59 33.11
N SER A 285 -0.43 26.68 34.01
CA SER A 285 0.15 27.02 35.32
C SER A 285 0.55 25.71 36.00
N CYS A 286 1.83 25.33 35.89
CA CYS A 286 2.58 24.56 36.92
C CYS A 286 3.97 24.05 36.50
N LEU A 287 4.56 24.43 35.36
CA LEU A 287 5.94 24.02 35.03
C LEU A 287 6.84 25.20 34.64
N SER A 288 6.90 26.19 35.54
CA SER A 288 8.00 27.17 35.59
C SER A 288 8.53 27.30 37.02
N THR A 289 8.97 26.20 37.63
CA THR A 289 9.84 26.26 38.82
C THR A 289 10.59 24.94 38.94
N MET A 290 11.83 24.90 38.45
CA MET A 290 12.98 24.15 39.00
C MET A 290 14.10 24.08 37.96
N VAL A 291 14.80 25.20 37.79
CA VAL A 291 16.22 25.22 37.43
C VAL A 291 16.90 26.06 38.49
N ASN A 292 17.61 25.42 39.43
CA ASN A 292 18.90 25.84 39.98
C ASN A 292 19.27 25.08 41.27
N HIS A 293 20.59 24.83 41.38
CA HIS A 293 21.36 24.17 42.45
C HIS A 293 21.26 22.62 42.46
N VAL A 294 22.37 21.86 42.43
CA VAL A 294 23.50 21.89 43.36
C VAL A 294 24.81 21.38 42.71
N GLN A 295 25.92 22.02 43.10
CA GLN A 295 27.33 21.67 42.84
C GLN A 295 27.81 20.42 43.61
N LEU A 296 28.84 19.77 43.05
CA LEU A 296 30.01 19.15 43.70
C LEU A 296 29.82 18.35 45.00
N THR A 297 30.25 17.09 45.00
CA THR A 297 31.12 16.53 46.06
C THR A 297 31.93 15.34 45.55
N ASP A 298 33.21 15.38 45.90
CA ASP A 298 34.23 14.36 45.68
C ASP A 298 33.92 13.02 46.36
N GLY A 299 34.47 11.94 45.80
CA GLY A 299 34.50 10.62 46.43
C GLY A 299 35.53 9.70 45.76
N ALA A 300 36.76 9.76 46.28
CA ALA A 300 37.91 8.98 45.85
C ALA A 300 37.73 7.46 46.01
N GLY A 301 38.36 6.70 45.10
CA GLY A 301 38.54 5.26 45.20
C GLY A 301 39.69 4.79 44.31
N HIS A 302 40.90 4.76 44.87
CA HIS A 302 42.14 4.22 44.31
C HIS A 302 42.01 2.77 43.83
N LEU A 303 42.71 2.41 42.73
CA LEU A 303 43.72 1.32 42.71
C LEU A 303 44.48 1.24 41.36
N SER A 304 45.74 1.72 41.43
CA SER A 304 46.98 1.14 40.86
C SER A 304 47.03 0.70 39.38
N LYS A 305 47.73 1.46 38.51
CA LYS A 305 49.17 1.36 38.17
C LYS A 305 49.66 0.00 37.66
N GLY A 306 50.08 0.00 36.39
CA GLY A 306 50.96 -0.96 35.75
C GLY A 306 51.58 -0.31 34.50
N ASP A 307 52.71 0.37 34.71
CA ASP A 307 53.57 0.96 33.67
C ASP A 307 54.32 -0.13 32.89
N SER A 308 54.53 0.10 31.58
CA SER A 308 55.79 -0.17 30.85
C SER A 308 55.62 0.33 29.39
N SER A 309 56.09 1.53 29.05
CA SER A 309 57.45 1.89 28.61
C SER A 309 57.93 1.17 27.35
N GLY A 310 58.03 1.92 26.24
CA GLY A 310 58.62 1.47 24.98
C GLY A 310 58.60 2.55 23.90
N THR A 311 59.36 3.62 24.10
CA THR A 311 59.62 4.72 23.16
C THR A 311 60.46 4.28 21.96
N SER A 312 60.09 4.70 20.75
CA SER A 312 61.06 5.09 19.70
C SER A 312 60.48 6.18 18.80
N SER A 313 61.09 7.36 18.88
CA SER A 313 60.80 8.57 18.12
C SER A 313 61.55 8.60 16.78
N SER A 314 60.89 9.04 15.71
CA SER A 314 61.55 9.84 14.66
C SER A 314 60.54 10.71 13.90
N SER A 315 60.52 11.98 14.31
CA SER A 315 60.22 13.24 13.61
C SER A 315 59.84 13.24 12.11
N GLY A 316 58.80 14.04 11.81
CA GLY A 316 58.90 15.12 10.81
C GLY A 316 57.87 15.11 9.68
N GLY A 317 56.88 16.01 9.73
CA GLY A 317 56.09 16.41 8.56
C GLY A 317 54.63 16.74 8.87
N GLU A 318 54.35 17.98 9.27
CA GLU A 318 53.00 18.53 9.36
C GLU A 318 52.30 18.51 7.99
N SER A 319 51.14 17.87 7.91
CA SER A 319 50.13 18.12 6.88
C SER A 319 48.77 17.99 7.53
N SER A 320 48.16 19.14 7.77
CA SER A 320 46.80 19.32 8.25
C SER A 320 45.78 18.66 7.31
N LYS A 321 45.19 17.53 7.73
CA LYS A 321 43.94 16.98 7.19
C LYS A 321 43.05 16.51 8.34
N GLU A 322 42.46 17.48 9.05
CA GLU A 322 41.17 17.23 9.71
C GLU A 322 40.06 17.39 8.66
N SER A 323 39.58 16.25 8.15
CA SER A 323 38.29 16.16 7.47
C SER A 323 37.80 14.73 7.50
N SER A 324 37.22 14.35 8.62
CA SER A 324 36.30 13.21 8.71
C SER A 324 35.23 13.55 9.72
N ARG A 325 34.35 14.50 9.36
CA ARG A 325 33.08 14.64 10.05
C ARG A 325 32.11 13.63 9.46
N SER A 326 31.94 12.59 10.26
CA SER A 326 30.80 11.69 10.30
C SER A 326 29.48 12.44 10.06
N SER A 327 28.81 12.11 8.98
CA SER A 327 27.38 12.39 8.81
C SER A 327 26.65 11.05 8.87
N THR A 328 26.09 10.73 10.02
CA THR A 328 24.96 9.80 10.12
C THR A 328 23.75 10.61 10.56
N PRO A 329 22.64 10.52 9.82
CA PRO A 329 21.35 10.39 10.51
C PRO A 329 20.46 9.29 9.88
N VAL A 330 19.91 8.39 10.71
CA VAL A 330 18.49 8.26 11.12
C VAL A 330 17.57 7.75 10.00
N LEU A 331 17.21 6.45 10.05
CA LEU A 331 16.36 5.79 9.04
C LEU A 331 14.92 5.50 9.51
N ASP A 332 14.56 5.76 10.77
CA ASP A 332 13.17 5.58 11.22
C ASP A 332 12.27 6.79 10.96
N ALA A 333 12.81 8.01 11.01
CA ALA A 333 12.02 9.23 10.73
C ALA A 333 11.62 9.32 9.24
N ASP A 334 12.50 8.93 8.32
CA ASP A 334 12.31 9.13 6.87
C ASP A 334 11.12 8.35 6.26
N ARG A 335 10.58 7.34 6.94
CA ARG A 335 9.42 6.56 6.45
C ARG A 335 8.06 7.16 6.80
N THR A 336 7.95 7.90 7.90
CA THR A 336 6.67 8.48 8.36
C THR A 336 6.49 9.94 8.00
N ASP A 337 7.59 10.63 7.70
CA ASP A 337 7.55 12.08 7.50
C ASP A 337 7.00 12.47 6.13
N ARG A 338 6.40 13.65 6.09
CA ARG A 338 5.83 14.22 4.87
C ARG A 338 6.93 14.74 3.96
N LEU A 339 6.63 14.88 2.68
CA LEU A 339 7.60 15.32 1.69
C LEU A 339 8.19 16.69 2.05
N ARG A 340 7.36 17.64 2.51
CA ARG A 340 7.83 18.96 2.94
C ARG A 340 8.81 18.92 4.13
N ASP A 341 8.65 17.94 5.03
CA ASP A 341 9.53 17.76 6.19
C ASP A 341 10.86 17.14 5.76
N LYS A 342 10.82 16.17 4.84
CA LYS A 342 12.03 15.62 4.20
C LYS A 342 12.82 16.69 3.45
N MET A 343 12.12 17.55 2.69
CA MET A 343 12.75 18.69 2.00
C MET A 343 13.41 19.64 3.00
N ARG A 344 12.71 20.05 4.06
CA ARG A 344 13.24 20.94 5.10
C ARG A 344 14.50 20.35 5.76
N ARG A 345 14.47 19.07 6.14
CA ARG A 345 15.64 18.40 6.71
C ARG A 345 16.85 18.41 5.79
N ARG A 346 16.66 18.13 4.50
CA ARG A 346 17.76 18.16 3.52
C ARG A 346 18.29 19.58 3.30
N ILE A 347 17.40 20.57 3.31
CA ILE A 347 17.78 21.99 3.28
C ILE A 347 18.65 22.33 4.51
N ASP A 348 18.18 21.99 5.71
CA ASP A 348 18.86 22.33 6.98
C ASP A 348 20.21 21.62 7.14
N SER A 349 20.34 20.39 6.65
CA SER A 349 21.60 19.63 6.63
C SER A 349 22.55 20.03 5.50
N GLY A 350 22.07 20.78 4.50
CA GLY A 350 22.82 21.12 3.29
C GLY A 350 22.89 20.00 2.25
N ASP A 351 22.20 18.88 2.47
CA ASP A 351 22.15 17.75 1.56
C ASP A 351 21.39 18.13 0.28
N LYS A 352 22.07 18.03 -0.87
CA LYS A 352 21.45 18.24 -2.18
C LYS A 352 20.70 17.00 -2.63
N TRP A 353 19.61 17.21 -3.36
CA TRP A 353 18.73 16.13 -3.80
C TRP A 353 18.15 16.39 -5.18
N PHE A 354 17.52 15.37 -5.77
CA PHE A 354 16.88 15.49 -7.07
C PHE A 354 15.51 14.80 -7.08
N SER A 355 14.69 15.16 -8.06
CA SER A 355 13.41 14.54 -8.37
C SER A 355 13.26 14.29 -9.87
N LEU A 356 12.33 13.41 -10.26
CA LEU A 356 12.18 12.94 -11.63
C LEU A 356 10.72 13.01 -12.08
N GLU A 357 10.42 13.69 -13.18
CA GLU A 357 9.08 13.73 -13.78
C GLU A 357 8.92 12.73 -14.92
N PHE A 358 7.79 12.03 -14.93
CA PHE A 358 7.37 11.05 -15.92
C PHE A 358 5.95 11.34 -16.41
N PHE A 359 5.62 10.84 -17.61
CA PHE A 359 4.27 10.94 -18.16
C PHE A 359 3.63 9.56 -18.31
N PRO A 360 2.30 9.45 -18.09
CA PRO A 360 1.60 8.19 -18.28
C PRO A 360 1.70 7.73 -19.74
N PRO A 361 2.10 6.47 -19.99
CA PRO A 361 2.22 5.94 -21.35
C PRO A 361 0.84 5.68 -21.95
N ARG A 362 0.75 5.69 -23.27
CA ARG A 362 -0.53 5.47 -24.00
C ARG A 362 -0.88 4.00 -24.22
N THR A 363 0.02 3.08 -23.90
CA THR A 363 -0.13 1.64 -24.15
C THR A 363 0.26 0.83 -22.93
N ALA A 364 -0.33 -0.37 -22.80
CA ALA A 364 -0.02 -1.37 -21.77
C ALA A 364 1.48 -1.64 -21.65
N ASN A 365 2.12 -1.97 -22.77
CA ASN A 365 3.56 -2.25 -22.83
C ASN A 365 4.38 -1.02 -22.42
N GLY A 366 3.90 0.19 -22.74
CA GLY A 366 4.51 1.42 -22.26
C GLY A 366 4.44 1.55 -20.73
N ALA A 367 3.35 1.11 -20.09
CA ALA A 367 3.18 1.11 -18.64
C ALA A 367 4.17 0.15 -17.97
N VAL A 368 4.28 -1.09 -18.46
CA VAL A 368 5.26 -2.08 -17.97
C VAL A 368 6.69 -1.53 -18.08
N ASN A 369 7.04 -0.97 -19.23
CA ASN A 369 8.36 -0.39 -19.47
C ASN A 369 8.66 0.81 -18.55
N LEU A 370 7.64 1.61 -18.21
CA LEU A 370 7.78 2.74 -17.31
C LEU A 370 7.98 2.27 -15.86
N ILE A 371 7.24 1.26 -15.40
CA ILE A 371 7.41 0.67 -14.06
C ILE A 371 8.82 0.10 -13.91
N SER A 372 9.29 -0.67 -14.89
CA SER A 372 10.67 -1.19 -14.90
C SER A 372 11.72 -0.06 -14.86
N ARG A 373 11.37 1.13 -15.41
CA ARG A 373 12.23 2.32 -15.35
C ARG A 373 12.17 2.98 -13.97
N PHE A 374 11.03 2.96 -13.28
CA PHE A 374 10.94 3.42 -11.89
C PHE A 374 11.89 2.64 -10.99
N ASP A 375 11.97 1.31 -11.13
CA ASP A 375 12.87 0.51 -10.30
C ASP A 375 14.35 0.88 -10.55
N ARG A 376 14.75 0.96 -11.83
CA ARG A 376 16.13 1.34 -12.20
C ARG A 376 16.48 2.77 -11.81
N MET A 377 15.53 3.70 -11.96
CA MET A 377 15.77 5.11 -11.63
C MET A 377 15.63 5.40 -10.14
N GLY A 378 14.86 4.59 -9.41
CA GLY A 378 14.73 4.60 -7.97
C GLY A 378 16.04 4.25 -7.26
N ALA A 379 16.85 3.37 -7.86
CA ALA A 379 18.18 3.03 -7.35
C ALA A 379 19.13 4.23 -7.21
N GLY A 380 18.88 5.34 -7.93
CA GLY A 380 19.65 6.58 -7.80
C GLY A 380 19.31 7.41 -6.57
N GLY A 381 18.28 7.04 -5.81
CA GLY A 381 17.83 7.73 -4.60
C GLY A 381 17.14 9.09 -4.81
N PRO A 382 16.17 9.23 -5.75
CA PRO A 382 15.39 10.46 -5.87
C PRO A 382 14.66 10.77 -4.55
N LEU A 383 14.49 12.06 -4.22
CA LEU A 383 13.68 12.45 -3.06
C LEU A 383 12.19 12.16 -3.31
N PHE A 384 11.74 12.38 -4.55
CA PHE A 384 10.40 12.06 -5.03
C PHE A 384 10.39 11.93 -6.56
N ILE A 385 9.32 11.34 -7.11
CA ILE A 385 9.02 11.33 -8.54
C ILE A 385 7.65 11.96 -8.83
N ASP A 386 7.45 12.43 -10.05
CA ASP A 386 6.22 13.10 -10.48
C ASP A 386 5.57 12.34 -11.64
N VAL A 387 4.23 12.27 -11.61
CA VAL A 387 3.44 11.69 -12.70
C VAL A 387 2.49 12.74 -13.24
N THR A 388 2.68 13.09 -14.52
CA THR A 388 1.88 14.13 -15.18
C THR A 388 0.43 13.73 -15.40
N TRP A 389 -0.42 14.74 -15.59
CA TRP A 389 -1.86 14.60 -15.72
C TRP A 389 -2.36 15.32 -16.96
N HIS A 390 -3.03 14.58 -17.85
CA HIS A 390 -3.62 15.14 -19.05
C HIS A 390 -5.04 14.59 -19.26
N PRO A 391 -6.08 15.43 -19.33
CA PRO A 391 -7.48 14.98 -19.43
C PRO A 391 -7.78 13.99 -20.56
N ALA A 392 -7.13 14.17 -21.72
CA ALA A 392 -7.28 13.26 -22.87
C ALA A 392 -6.87 11.80 -22.61
N GLY A 393 -6.08 11.54 -21.56
CA GLY A 393 -5.63 10.20 -21.17
C GLY A 393 -6.57 9.48 -20.20
N ASP A 394 -7.73 10.04 -19.87
CA ASP A 394 -8.62 9.55 -18.81
C ASP A 394 -7.87 9.28 -17.48
N PRO A 395 -7.17 10.31 -16.96
CA PRO A 395 -6.09 10.14 -15.99
C PRO A 395 -6.55 9.70 -14.59
N GLY A 396 -7.83 9.89 -14.25
CA GLY A 396 -8.42 9.45 -12.98
C GLY A 396 -8.98 8.01 -12.98
N SER A 397 -9.02 7.36 -14.14
CA SER A 397 -9.61 6.02 -14.31
C SER A 397 -8.77 4.90 -13.68
N ASP A 398 -9.33 3.68 -13.67
CA ASP A 398 -8.64 2.45 -13.27
C ASP A 398 -7.89 1.77 -14.44
N LYS A 399 -7.67 2.47 -15.55
CA LYS A 399 -6.83 1.94 -16.64
C LYS A 399 -5.36 1.90 -16.21
N GLU A 400 -4.65 0.86 -16.60
CA GLU A 400 -3.20 0.70 -16.34
C GLU A 400 -2.35 1.85 -16.90
N THR A 401 -2.87 2.58 -17.89
CA THR A 401 -2.24 3.74 -18.54
C THR A 401 -2.62 5.07 -17.89
N SER A 402 -3.47 5.09 -16.86
CA SER A 402 -3.92 6.34 -16.23
C SER A 402 -2.85 6.92 -15.30
N SER A 403 -2.80 8.25 -15.18
CA SER A 403 -1.90 8.93 -14.24
C SER A 403 -2.08 8.43 -12.81
N MET A 404 -3.33 8.23 -12.39
CA MET A 404 -3.68 7.74 -11.06
C MET A 404 -3.05 6.38 -10.77
N MET A 405 -3.07 5.47 -11.75
CA MET A 405 -2.60 4.10 -11.53
C MET A 405 -1.10 3.95 -11.69
N ILE A 406 -0.48 4.73 -12.58
CA ILE A 406 0.98 4.85 -12.63
C ILE A 406 1.53 5.43 -11.31
N ALA A 407 0.93 6.50 -10.77
CA ALA A 407 1.36 7.10 -9.51
C ALA A 407 1.14 6.16 -8.31
N SER A 408 -0.03 5.51 -8.25
CA SER A 408 -0.29 4.47 -7.25
C SER A 408 0.71 3.33 -7.32
N THR A 409 1.15 2.98 -8.53
CA THR A 409 2.12 1.90 -8.72
C THR A 409 3.51 2.28 -8.23
N ALA A 410 3.97 3.48 -8.60
CA ALA A 410 5.22 4.04 -8.11
C ALA A 410 5.29 4.07 -6.57
N LEU A 411 4.19 4.47 -5.91
CA LEU A 411 4.11 4.49 -4.46
C LEU A 411 4.09 3.08 -3.84
N ASN A 412 3.13 2.25 -4.25
CA ASN A 412 2.80 1.03 -3.53
C ASN A 412 3.71 -0.16 -3.88
N TYR A 413 4.24 -0.22 -5.11
CA TYR A 413 5.06 -1.35 -5.56
C TYR A 413 6.54 -0.97 -5.75
N CYS A 414 6.83 0.25 -6.21
CA CYS A 414 8.22 0.71 -6.35
C CYS A 414 8.75 1.36 -5.07
N GLY A 415 7.88 1.66 -4.08
CA GLY A 415 8.28 2.31 -2.83
C GLY A 415 8.79 3.76 -2.99
N LEU A 416 8.40 4.43 -4.08
CA LEU A 416 8.85 5.79 -4.42
C LEU A 416 7.86 6.83 -3.89
N GLU A 417 8.38 7.83 -3.17
CA GLU A 417 7.60 9.03 -2.81
C GLU A 417 7.13 9.70 -4.11
N THR A 418 5.82 9.86 -4.27
CA THR A 418 5.22 10.22 -5.57
C THR A 418 4.33 11.45 -5.45
N VAL A 419 4.50 12.40 -6.38
CA VAL A 419 3.62 13.55 -6.59
C VAL A 419 2.73 13.29 -7.80
N LEU A 420 1.42 13.34 -7.59
CA LEU A 420 0.45 13.22 -8.68
C LEU A 420 0.03 14.62 -9.16
N HIS A 421 0.20 14.90 -10.45
CA HIS A 421 -0.34 16.13 -11.03
C HIS A 421 -1.87 16.05 -11.08
N ILE A 422 -2.55 17.17 -10.85
CA ILE A 422 -4.00 17.30 -11.03
C ILE A 422 -4.27 18.65 -11.68
N THR A 423 -4.97 18.62 -12.82
CA THR A 423 -5.42 19.83 -13.53
C THR A 423 -6.89 20.10 -13.27
N CYS A 424 -7.29 21.36 -13.18
CA CYS A 424 -8.67 21.75 -12.93
C CYS A 424 -9.45 22.26 -14.15
N CYS A 425 -8.82 22.37 -15.33
CA CYS A 425 -9.48 22.73 -16.58
C CYS A 425 -10.54 21.69 -16.99
N ASN A 426 -11.71 22.18 -17.43
CA ASN A 426 -12.84 21.39 -17.93
C ASN A 426 -13.27 20.25 -16.97
N GLN A 427 -13.24 20.51 -15.66
CA GLN A 427 -13.70 19.57 -14.62
C GLN A 427 -14.56 20.27 -13.58
N SER A 428 -15.66 19.62 -13.21
CA SER A 428 -16.50 20.06 -12.10
C SER A 428 -15.80 19.82 -10.75
N LYS A 429 -16.22 20.59 -9.74
CA LYS A 429 -15.73 20.45 -8.36
C LYS A 429 -15.92 19.04 -7.80
N GLU A 430 -17.03 18.39 -8.12
CA GLU A 430 -17.36 17.03 -7.70
C GLU A 430 -16.36 16.03 -8.27
N ARG A 431 -16.08 16.12 -9.57
CA ARG A 431 -15.15 15.22 -10.25
C ARG A 431 -13.73 15.34 -9.71
N ILE A 432 -13.25 16.57 -9.47
CA ILE A 432 -11.95 16.76 -8.82
C ILE A 432 -11.94 16.16 -7.42
N THR A 433 -13.02 16.35 -6.65
CA THR A 433 -13.14 15.78 -5.30
C THR A 433 -13.12 14.26 -5.33
N GLU A 434 -13.73 13.61 -6.32
CA GLU A 434 -13.65 12.17 -6.52
C GLU A 434 -12.22 11.70 -6.81
N HIS A 435 -11.49 12.39 -7.68
CA HIS A 435 -10.08 12.10 -7.95
C HIS A 435 -9.22 12.25 -6.69
N LEU A 436 -9.43 13.32 -5.90
CA LEU A 436 -8.71 13.54 -4.64
C LEU A 436 -9.01 12.47 -3.59
N LYS A 437 -10.29 12.08 -3.45
CA LYS A 437 -10.70 10.96 -2.56
C LYS A 437 -10.05 9.65 -3.00
N LYS A 438 -9.98 9.39 -4.31
CA LYS A 438 -9.32 8.20 -4.87
C LYS A 438 -7.81 8.21 -4.60
N ALA A 439 -7.14 9.33 -4.86
CA ALA A 439 -5.71 9.49 -4.57
C ALA A 439 -5.40 9.21 -3.09
N LYS A 440 -6.20 9.77 -2.17
CA LYS A 440 -6.10 9.51 -0.72
C LYS A 440 -6.29 8.03 -0.38
N ARG A 441 -7.30 7.35 -0.95
CA ARG A 441 -7.54 5.91 -0.72
C ARG A 441 -6.37 5.03 -1.19
N LEU A 442 -5.70 5.42 -2.27
CA LEU A 442 -4.53 4.71 -2.82
C LEU A 442 -3.22 5.03 -2.09
N GLY A 443 -3.27 5.86 -1.04
CA GLY A 443 -2.12 6.22 -0.21
C GLY A 443 -1.31 7.41 -0.71
N LEU A 444 -1.68 8.04 -1.83
CA LEU A 444 -0.99 9.23 -2.34
C LEU A 444 -1.15 10.40 -1.35
N LYS A 445 -0.04 11.12 -1.12
CA LYS A 445 0.06 12.23 -0.16
C LYS A 445 0.54 13.53 -0.76
N ASN A 446 1.07 13.52 -1.98
CA ASN A 446 1.62 14.72 -2.61
C ASN A 446 0.93 14.99 -3.95
N LEU A 447 0.53 16.25 -4.15
CA LEU A 447 -0.19 16.69 -5.34
C LEU A 447 0.50 17.89 -5.97
N MET A 448 0.52 17.95 -7.31
CA MET A 448 0.84 19.18 -8.02
C MET A 448 -0.45 19.79 -8.58
N ALA A 449 -0.87 20.91 -8.00
CA ALA A 449 -2.09 21.62 -8.38
C ALA A 449 -1.82 22.52 -9.59
N LEU A 450 -2.47 22.21 -10.70
CA LEU A 450 -2.29 22.89 -11.99
C LEU A 450 -3.64 23.40 -12.51
N ARG A 451 -3.60 24.47 -13.31
CA ARG A 451 -4.77 24.89 -14.08
C ARG A 451 -5.05 23.86 -15.18
N GLY A 452 -4.00 23.49 -15.92
CA GLY A 452 -4.09 22.72 -17.16
C GLY A 452 -4.25 23.64 -18.37
N ASP A 453 -4.13 23.02 -19.54
CA ASP A 453 -4.30 23.69 -20.84
C ASP A 453 -5.72 23.47 -21.36
N PRO A 454 -6.30 24.44 -22.09
CA PRO A 454 -7.62 24.30 -22.69
C PRO A 454 -7.61 23.17 -23.74
N VAL A 455 -8.73 22.44 -23.83
CA VAL A 455 -8.95 21.42 -24.88
C VAL A 455 -9.48 22.13 -26.13
N GLY A 456 -8.61 22.85 -26.85
CA GLY A 456 -9.01 23.66 -28.03
C GLY A 456 -8.23 24.96 -28.15
N GLU A 457 -8.68 25.87 -29.02
CA GLU A 457 -8.08 27.20 -29.19
C GLU A 457 -8.63 28.23 -28.20
N GLU A 458 -9.82 28.01 -27.62
CA GLU A 458 -10.50 28.96 -26.73
C GLU A 458 -10.71 28.39 -25.32
N TRP A 459 -10.68 29.27 -24.33
CA TRP A 459 -10.99 28.96 -22.93
C TRP A 459 -12.50 29.06 -22.71
N GLU A 460 -13.11 27.98 -22.23
CA GLU A 460 -14.51 27.94 -21.82
C GLU A 460 -14.58 27.71 -20.31
N GLU A 461 -15.23 28.62 -19.58
CA GLU A 461 -15.49 28.44 -18.16
C GLU A 461 -16.60 27.40 -17.97
N GLU A 462 -16.27 26.30 -17.28
CA GLU A 462 -17.28 25.32 -16.86
C GLU A 462 -18.10 25.90 -15.70
N GLU A 463 -19.42 25.89 -15.81
CA GLU A 463 -20.32 26.38 -14.76
C GLU A 463 -20.13 25.56 -13.47
N GLY A 464 -19.63 26.19 -12.39
CA GLY A 464 -19.30 25.51 -11.13
C GLY A 464 -17.92 24.80 -11.11
N GLY A 465 -17.09 25.02 -12.13
CA GLY A 465 -15.71 24.54 -12.20
C GLY A 465 -14.67 25.47 -11.54
N PHE A 466 -13.40 25.25 -11.86
CA PHE A 466 -12.27 26.05 -11.36
C PHE A 466 -11.63 26.86 -12.48
N SER A 467 -11.37 28.15 -12.23
CA SER A 467 -10.73 29.02 -13.22
C SER A 467 -9.20 29.05 -13.08
N TYR A 468 -8.69 28.96 -11.84
CA TYR A 468 -7.26 29.04 -11.56
C TYR A 468 -6.76 27.88 -10.71
N ALA A 469 -5.46 27.58 -10.83
CA ALA A 469 -4.80 26.62 -9.93
C ALA A 469 -4.92 27.02 -8.45
N THR A 470 -5.01 28.33 -8.16
CA THR A 470 -5.26 28.86 -6.81
C THR A 470 -6.56 28.32 -6.22
N ASP A 471 -7.60 28.17 -7.05
CA ASP A 471 -8.90 27.66 -6.60
C ASP A 471 -8.81 26.16 -6.26
N LEU A 472 -8.03 25.40 -7.03
CA LEU A 472 -7.73 24.01 -6.74
C LEU A 472 -6.95 23.86 -5.42
N VAL A 473 -5.94 24.70 -5.16
CA VAL A 473 -5.20 24.69 -3.89
C VAL A 473 -6.16 24.95 -2.71
N LYS A 474 -6.99 25.99 -2.80
CA LYS A 474 -8.00 26.32 -1.78
C LYS A 474 -8.97 25.16 -1.57
N HIS A 475 -9.43 24.53 -2.65
CA HIS A 475 -10.36 23.40 -2.58
C HIS A 475 -9.74 22.19 -1.87
N ILE A 476 -8.49 21.82 -2.21
CA ILE A 476 -7.78 20.72 -1.56
C ILE A 476 -7.62 21.02 -0.06
N ARG A 477 -7.22 22.24 0.32
CA ARG A 477 -7.07 22.66 1.71
C ARG A 477 -8.40 22.68 2.47
N CYS A 478 -9.49 23.06 1.82
CA CYS A 478 -10.83 23.10 2.41
C CYS A 478 -11.36 21.68 2.70
N GLU A 479 -11.23 20.75 1.74
CA GLU A 479 -11.84 19.42 1.83
C GLU A 479 -10.95 18.37 2.53
N PHE A 480 -9.63 18.55 2.48
CA PHE A 480 -8.66 17.57 2.98
C PHE A 480 -7.69 18.14 4.01
N GLU A 481 -7.90 19.39 4.42
CA GLU A 481 -7.07 20.09 5.40
C GLU A 481 -5.58 19.99 5.03
N ASP A 482 -4.78 19.51 5.98
CA ASP A 482 -3.35 19.32 5.85
C ASP A 482 -3.01 17.86 5.52
N TYR A 483 -3.88 17.08 4.88
CA TYR A 483 -3.52 15.70 4.51
C TYR A 483 -2.50 15.65 3.37
N PHE A 484 -2.65 16.51 2.35
CA PHE A 484 -1.78 16.53 1.17
C PHE A 484 -0.67 17.57 1.28
N ASP A 485 0.56 17.23 0.87
CA ASP A 485 1.55 18.24 0.49
C ASP A 485 1.24 18.72 -0.93
N ILE A 486 1.23 20.03 -1.15
CA ILE A 486 0.79 20.65 -2.41
C ILE A 486 1.95 21.41 -3.07
N CYS A 487 2.29 21.02 -4.29
CA CYS A 487 3.18 21.74 -5.19
C CYS A 487 2.37 22.60 -6.18
N VAL A 488 2.92 23.74 -6.59
CA VAL A 488 2.38 24.56 -7.69
C VAL A 488 3.46 24.90 -8.71
N ALA A 489 3.05 25.14 -9.96
CA ALA A 489 3.96 25.57 -11.02
C ALA A 489 4.36 27.05 -10.90
N GLY A 490 5.63 27.35 -11.19
CA GLY A 490 6.16 28.70 -11.39
C GLY A 490 6.80 28.87 -12.78
N TYR A 491 6.81 30.09 -13.33
CA TYR A 491 7.30 30.35 -14.68
C TYR A 491 8.43 31.39 -14.63
N PRO A 492 9.71 30.99 -14.76
CA PRO A 492 10.85 31.90 -14.59
C PRO A 492 10.87 33.10 -15.55
N THR A 493 10.26 32.95 -16.73
CA THR A 493 10.12 34.00 -17.76
C THR A 493 8.73 34.62 -17.81
N GLY A 494 7.85 34.28 -16.86
CA GLY A 494 6.43 34.63 -16.88
C GLY A 494 5.58 33.66 -17.70
N HIS A 495 4.35 33.41 -17.25
CA HIS A 495 3.38 32.62 -18.00
C HIS A 495 3.00 33.29 -19.33
N PRO A 496 2.90 32.56 -20.46
CA PRO A 496 2.62 33.17 -21.78
C PRO A 496 1.27 33.90 -21.90
N GLU A 497 0.33 33.61 -21.02
CA GLU A 497 -1.00 34.26 -20.98
C GLU A 497 -1.11 35.36 -19.92
N ALA A 498 -0.07 35.58 -19.12
CA ALA A 498 -0.05 36.68 -18.17
C ALA A 498 0.18 38.02 -18.89
N GLU A 499 -0.44 39.10 -18.42
CA GLU A 499 -0.26 40.42 -19.05
C GLU A 499 1.19 40.91 -18.94
N ASN A 500 1.85 40.58 -17.83
CA ASN A 500 3.26 40.88 -17.57
C ASN A 500 3.82 39.98 -16.47
N TYR A 501 5.15 39.96 -16.38
CA TYR A 501 5.92 39.16 -15.42
C TYR A 501 5.58 39.49 -13.96
N GLU A 502 5.41 40.77 -13.64
CA GLU A 502 5.12 41.23 -12.28
C GLU A 502 3.74 40.77 -11.79
N GLN A 503 2.74 40.72 -12.67
CA GLN A 503 1.42 40.16 -12.36
C GLN A 503 1.48 38.64 -12.20
N ASP A 504 2.19 37.92 -13.06
CA ASP A 504 2.35 36.46 -12.92
C ASP A 504 2.99 36.09 -11.57
N LEU A 505 3.98 36.88 -11.12
CA LEU A 505 4.58 36.74 -9.79
C LEU A 505 3.58 36.98 -8.65
N LYS A 506 2.65 37.94 -8.79
CA LYS A 506 1.59 38.16 -7.79
C LYS A 506 0.64 36.97 -7.72
N HIS A 507 0.21 36.43 -8.87
CA HIS A 507 -0.63 35.23 -8.90
C HIS A 507 0.10 33.98 -8.38
N LEU A 508 1.41 33.89 -8.61
CA LEU A 508 2.23 32.85 -7.97
C LEU A 508 2.21 33.00 -6.44
N LYS A 509 2.36 34.21 -5.92
CA LYS A 509 2.23 34.47 -4.49
C LYS A 509 0.85 34.11 -3.95
N GLU A 510 -0.23 34.43 -4.67
CA GLU A 510 -1.59 34.05 -4.28
C GLU A 510 -1.77 32.52 -4.21
N LYS A 511 -1.18 31.76 -5.15
CA LYS A 511 -1.16 30.28 -5.10
C LYS A 511 -0.42 29.76 -3.86
N VAL A 512 0.71 30.37 -3.51
CA VAL A 512 1.49 30.00 -2.32
C VAL A 512 0.72 30.32 -1.04
N ASP A 513 0.21 31.55 -0.93
CA ASP A 513 -0.55 32.02 0.23
C ASP A 513 -1.86 31.23 0.43
N ALA A 514 -2.42 30.65 -0.64
CA ALA A 514 -3.56 29.73 -0.56
C ALA A 514 -3.24 28.38 0.11
N GLY A 515 -1.96 28.05 0.30
CA GLY A 515 -1.50 26.88 1.06
C GLY A 515 -0.61 25.90 0.29
N ALA A 516 0.12 26.34 -0.75
CA ALA A 516 1.12 25.49 -1.40
C ALA A 516 2.40 25.38 -0.55
N ASP A 517 2.99 24.18 -0.50
CA ASP A 517 4.16 23.86 0.31
C ASP A 517 5.49 24.12 -0.41
N PHE A 518 5.53 24.01 -1.75
CA PHE A 518 6.71 24.29 -2.58
C PHE A 518 6.34 24.57 -4.05
N ILE A 519 7.32 25.03 -4.83
CA ILE A 519 7.17 25.40 -6.25
C ILE A 519 8.12 24.57 -7.11
N ILE A 520 7.63 24.04 -8.23
CA ILE A 520 8.47 23.52 -9.33
C ILE A 520 8.36 24.51 -10.50
N THR A 521 9.50 24.94 -11.03
CA THR A 521 9.50 25.88 -12.16
C THR A 521 9.38 25.14 -13.49
N GLN A 522 8.73 25.78 -14.46
CA GLN A 522 8.91 25.48 -15.87
C GLN A 522 10.41 25.49 -16.24
N LEU A 523 10.77 24.74 -17.28
CA LEU A 523 12.12 24.67 -17.81
C LEU A 523 12.67 26.03 -18.27
N PHE A 524 13.99 26.13 -18.29
CA PHE A 524 14.73 27.28 -18.77
C PHE A 524 16.08 26.82 -19.33
N PHE A 525 16.73 27.65 -20.15
CA PHE A 525 18.00 27.31 -20.81
C PHE A 525 19.24 27.97 -20.21
N ARG A 526 19.05 28.99 -19.34
CA ARG A 526 20.12 29.78 -18.72
C ARG A 526 19.94 29.85 -17.21
N PRO A 527 20.97 29.56 -16.40
CA PRO A 527 20.83 29.56 -14.94
C PRO A 527 20.47 30.94 -14.38
N GLU A 528 20.90 32.03 -15.02
CA GLU A 528 20.60 33.40 -14.60
C GLU A 528 19.11 33.70 -14.61
N THR A 529 18.35 33.09 -15.53
CA THR A 529 16.89 33.24 -15.61
C THR A 529 16.22 32.74 -14.33
N PHE A 530 16.63 31.57 -13.84
CA PHE A 530 16.11 31.02 -12.60
C PHE A 530 16.57 31.81 -11.37
N LEU A 531 17.86 32.18 -11.30
CA LEU A 531 18.39 32.93 -10.16
C LEU A 531 17.72 34.31 -10.01
N LYS A 532 17.43 34.98 -11.13
CA LYS A 532 16.63 36.22 -11.12
C LYS A 532 15.22 35.95 -10.59
N PHE A 533 14.53 34.94 -11.13
CA PHE A 533 13.19 34.58 -10.68
C PHE A 533 13.13 34.25 -9.19
N LEU A 534 14.10 33.48 -8.68
CA LEU A 534 14.21 33.17 -7.27
C LEU A 534 14.32 34.44 -6.42
N LYS A 535 15.21 35.36 -6.80
CA LYS A 535 15.36 36.66 -6.11
C LYS A 535 14.08 37.48 -6.11
N ASP A 536 13.37 37.53 -7.25
CA ASP A 536 12.12 38.27 -7.38
C ASP A 536 11.01 37.63 -6.53
N CYS A 537 10.91 36.30 -6.48
CA CYS A 537 10.01 35.58 -5.57
C CYS A 537 10.31 35.89 -4.09
N ARG A 538 11.59 35.91 -3.70
CA ARG A 538 11.98 36.28 -2.33
C ARG A 538 11.62 37.72 -2.00
N ALA A 539 11.80 38.65 -2.95
CA ALA A 539 11.48 40.06 -2.77
C ALA A 539 9.99 40.34 -2.47
N ILE A 540 9.09 39.49 -2.97
CA ILE A 540 7.65 39.57 -2.71
C ILE A 540 7.18 38.71 -1.52
N GLY A 541 8.11 38.07 -0.81
CA GLY A 541 7.83 37.32 0.41
C GLY A 541 7.44 35.86 0.22
N ILE A 542 7.67 35.25 -0.95
CA ILE A 542 7.55 33.80 -1.11
C ILE A 542 8.74 33.15 -0.39
N SER A 543 8.48 32.33 0.63
CA SER A 543 9.50 31.69 1.47
C SER A 543 9.62 30.18 1.29
N CYS A 544 8.65 29.54 0.61
CA CYS A 544 8.68 28.11 0.36
C CYS A 544 9.84 27.69 -0.58
N PRO A 545 10.25 26.41 -0.59
CA PRO A 545 11.26 25.91 -1.53
C PRO A 545 10.82 26.10 -2.99
N ILE A 546 11.77 26.50 -3.85
CA ILE A 546 11.56 26.68 -5.30
C ILE A 546 12.58 25.80 -6.02
N LEU A 547 12.09 24.84 -6.81
CA LEU A 547 12.88 23.83 -7.49
C LEU A 547 13.03 24.18 -8.97
N PRO A 548 14.26 24.29 -9.50
CA PRO A 548 14.48 24.51 -10.92
C PRO A 548 14.11 23.25 -11.72
N GLY A 549 13.20 23.42 -12.68
CA GLY A 549 12.91 22.41 -13.70
C GLY A 549 14.00 22.36 -14.77
N ILE A 550 14.66 21.21 -14.89
CA ILE A 550 15.79 20.97 -15.79
C ILE A 550 15.35 19.99 -16.88
N PHE A 551 15.54 20.38 -18.13
CA PHE A 551 15.30 19.51 -19.29
C PHE A 551 16.63 19.19 -20.00
N PRO A 552 17.20 17.98 -19.80
CA PRO A 552 18.34 17.54 -20.58
C PRO A 552 17.90 17.31 -22.04
N ILE A 553 18.54 18.00 -22.99
CA ILE A 553 18.20 17.85 -24.41
C ILE A 553 18.64 16.46 -24.89
N GLN A 554 17.71 15.66 -25.42
CA GLN A 554 17.98 14.26 -25.80
C GLN A 554 17.83 13.96 -27.31
N GLY A 555 17.42 14.96 -28.10
CA GLY A 555 17.18 14.83 -29.54
C GLY A 555 16.50 16.06 -30.12
N TYR A 556 16.61 16.26 -31.43
CA TYR A 556 16.13 17.47 -32.10
C TYR A 556 14.59 17.59 -32.03
N GLN A 557 13.88 16.49 -32.27
CA GLN A 557 12.42 16.49 -32.28
C GLN A 557 11.83 16.74 -30.90
N SER A 558 12.45 16.21 -29.84
CA SER A 558 12.05 16.46 -28.46
C SER A 558 12.21 17.93 -28.09
N LEU A 559 13.32 18.57 -28.51
CA LEU A 559 13.52 20.00 -28.31
C LEU A 559 12.43 20.82 -29.03
N ARG A 560 12.13 20.52 -30.30
CA ARG A 560 11.07 21.22 -31.05
C ARG A 560 9.69 21.07 -30.45
N GLN A 561 9.33 19.87 -29.99
CA GLN A 561 8.03 19.62 -29.35
C GLN A 561 7.90 20.40 -28.05
N LEU A 562 8.95 20.40 -27.23
CA LEU A 562 8.96 21.06 -25.94
C LEU A 562 8.93 22.58 -26.07
N VAL A 563 9.62 23.15 -27.05
CA VAL A 563 9.54 24.57 -27.41
C VAL A 563 8.12 24.96 -27.82
N LYS A 564 7.46 24.12 -28.62
CA LYS A 564 6.07 24.36 -29.04
C LYS A 564 5.10 24.35 -27.85
N LEU A 565 5.29 23.44 -26.90
CA LEU A 565 4.42 23.30 -25.72
C LEU A 565 4.69 24.38 -24.66
N SER A 566 5.95 24.70 -24.40
CA SER A 566 6.35 25.68 -23.38
C SER A 566 6.23 27.14 -23.85
N LYS A 567 6.08 27.37 -25.16
CA LYS A 567 6.17 28.69 -25.82
C LYS A 567 7.47 29.44 -25.49
N LEU A 568 8.53 28.71 -25.11
CA LEU A 568 9.85 29.27 -24.81
C LEU A 568 10.72 29.33 -26.07
N GLU A 569 11.49 30.40 -26.22
CA GLU A 569 12.48 30.50 -27.29
C GLU A 569 13.78 29.81 -26.91
N VAL A 570 14.30 28.95 -27.80
CA VAL A 570 15.64 28.37 -27.64
C VAL A 570 16.69 29.45 -27.95
N PRO A 571 17.65 29.68 -27.04
CA PRO A 571 18.78 30.56 -27.29
C PRO A 571 19.53 30.25 -28.60
N GLU A 572 19.96 31.30 -29.31
CA GLU A 572 20.71 31.16 -30.58
C GLU A 572 22.03 30.39 -30.41
N GLU A 573 22.66 30.48 -29.24
CA GLU A 573 23.85 29.69 -28.89
C GLU A 573 23.58 28.18 -28.88
N ILE A 574 22.39 27.75 -28.44
CA ILE A 574 21.98 26.35 -28.45
C ILE A 574 21.57 25.93 -29.87
N LYS A 575 20.80 26.76 -30.58
CA LYS A 575 20.39 26.49 -31.98
C LYS A 575 21.61 26.35 -32.89
N GLY A 576 22.60 27.23 -32.76
CA GLY A 576 23.81 27.24 -33.57
C GLY A 576 24.64 25.95 -33.43
N VAL A 577 24.59 25.30 -32.27
CA VAL A 577 25.26 24.01 -32.05
C VAL A 577 24.40 22.83 -32.50
N ILE A 578 23.09 22.88 -32.26
CA ILE A 578 22.18 21.76 -32.52
C ILE A 578 21.81 21.63 -34.01
N GLU A 579 21.59 22.72 -34.73
CA GLU A 579 21.18 22.68 -36.15
C GLU A 579 22.16 21.91 -37.06
N PRO A 580 23.50 22.08 -36.94
CA PRO A 580 24.46 21.28 -37.70
C PRO A 580 24.43 19.77 -37.41
N ILE A 581 23.97 19.37 -36.22
CA ILE A 581 23.92 17.98 -35.76
C ILE A 581 22.49 17.44 -35.64
N LYS A 582 21.50 18.11 -36.22
CA LYS A 582 20.06 17.83 -36.05
C LYS A 582 19.64 16.39 -36.37
N ASP A 583 20.37 15.72 -37.25
CA ASP A 583 20.11 14.34 -37.68
C ASP A 583 20.94 13.30 -36.89
N ASN A 584 21.68 13.73 -35.86
CA ASN A 584 22.49 12.89 -34.98
C ASN A 584 22.06 13.02 -33.52
N ASP A 585 21.02 12.28 -33.14
CA ASP A 585 20.46 12.27 -31.78
C ASP A 585 21.49 11.90 -30.70
N ALA A 586 22.49 11.07 -31.01
CA ALA A 586 23.54 10.73 -30.06
C ALA A 586 24.44 11.95 -29.74
N ALA A 587 24.83 12.71 -30.77
CA ALA A 587 25.60 13.93 -30.60
C ALA A 587 24.79 15.01 -29.86
N ILE A 588 23.51 15.18 -30.21
CA ILE A 588 22.60 16.12 -29.53
C ILE A 588 22.47 15.76 -28.05
N ARG A 589 22.29 14.47 -27.73
CA ARG A 589 22.17 14.00 -26.36
C ARG A 589 23.44 14.29 -25.55
N ASN A 590 24.63 14.05 -26.12
CA ASN A 590 25.89 14.34 -25.44
C ASN A 590 26.03 15.84 -25.14
N TYR A 591 25.72 16.69 -26.13
CA TYR A 591 25.67 18.14 -25.93
C TYR A 591 24.66 18.54 -24.85
N GLY A 592 23.45 17.98 -24.88
CA GLY A 592 22.41 18.25 -23.88
C GLY A 592 22.78 17.81 -22.47
N ILE A 593 23.53 16.71 -22.32
CA ILE A 593 24.10 16.28 -21.03
C ILE A 593 25.09 17.32 -20.51
N ASP A 594 26.05 17.74 -21.34
CA ASP A 594 27.09 18.69 -20.91
C ASP A 594 26.50 20.06 -20.56
N GLN A 595 25.57 20.56 -21.40
CA GLN A 595 24.84 21.81 -21.15
C GLN A 595 24.02 21.76 -19.85
N ALA A 596 23.33 20.64 -19.58
CA ALA A 596 22.58 20.46 -18.34
C ALA A 596 23.50 20.38 -17.12
N VAL A 597 24.64 19.68 -17.21
CA VAL A 597 25.63 19.59 -16.13
C VAL A 597 26.17 20.96 -15.77
N ASP A 598 26.56 21.77 -16.76
CA ASP A 598 27.12 23.10 -16.52
C ASP A 598 26.07 24.04 -15.89
N MET A 599 24.84 24.03 -16.38
CA MET A 599 23.73 24.76 -15.78
C MET A 599 23.46 24.32 -14.33
N CYS A 600 23.38 23.02 -14.07
CA CYS A 600 23.15 22.49 -12.74
C CYS A 600 24.28 22.82 -11.76
N LYS A 601 25.55 22.82 -12.20
CA LYS A 601 26.69 23.24 -11.37
C LYS A 601 26.57 24.70 -10.93
N VAL A 602 26.17 25.60 -11.82
CA VAL A 602 25.94 27.01 -11.49
C VAL A 602 24.79 27.15 -10.49
N LEU A 603 23.68 26.45 -10.73
CA LEU A 603 22.51 26.46 -9.85
C LEU A 603 22.84 25.95 -8.44
N LEU A 604 23.47 24.77 -8.33
CA LEU A 604 23.87 24.19 -7.04
C LEU A 604 24.94 25.04 -6.34
N GLY A 605 25.87 25.63 -7.10
CA GLY A 605 26.94 26.50 -6.62
C GLY A 605 26.46 27.86 -6.10
N SER A 606 25.24 28.29 -6.45
CA SER A 606 24.63 29.52 -5.91
C SER A 606 24.36 29.45 -4.40
N GLY A 607 24.26 28.24 -3.84
CA GLY A 607 23.89 28.02 -2.44
C GLY A 607 22.39 28.11 -2.16
N GLU A 608 21.60 28.75 -3.03
CA GLU A 608 20.15 28.95 -2.83
C GLU A 608 19.28 27.81 -3.35
N VAL A 609 19.82 26.95 -4.23
CA VAL A 609 19.11 25.81 -4.80
C VAL A 609 19.30 24.56 -3.93
N PRO A 610 18.23 24.02 -3.32
CA PRO A 610 18.33 22.86 -2.43
C PRO A 610 18.26 21.53 -3.19
N GLY A 611 17.61 21.50 -4.36
CA GLY A 611 17.49 20.32 -5.19
C GLY A 611 17.16 20.66 -6.64
N LEU A 612 17.18 19.65 -7.50
CA LEU A 612 16.97 19.78 -8.95
C LEU A 612 15.80 18.89 -9.39
N HIS A 613 14.89 19.42 -10.20
CA HIS A 613 13.77 18.65 -10.74
C HIS A 613 14.00 18.35 -12.22
N PHE A 614 14.03 17.08 -12.63
CA PHE A 614 14.36 16.69 -14.01
C PHE A 614 13.15 16.22 -14.81
N TYR A 615 12.94 16.85 -15.98
CA TYR A 615 12.00 16.39 -17.00
C TYR A 615 12.61 15.24 -17.82
N THR A 616 12.23 14.00 -17.50
CA THR A 616 12.89 12.81 -18.07
C THR A 616 12.42 12.46 -19.49
N LEU A 617 11.20 12.87 -19.85
CA LEU A 617 10.47 12.39 -21.03
C LEU A 617 10.44 10.86 -21.13
N ASN A 618 10.30 10.16 -19.99
CA ASN A 618 10.31 8.69 -19.89
C ASN A 618 11.58 8.04 -20.46
N ARG A 619 12.72 8.76 -20.43
CA ARG A 619 14.04 8.28 -20.86
C ARG A 619 15.04 8.43 -19.71
N GLU A 620 15.85 7.40 -19.49
CA GLU A 620 16.77 7.36 -18.34
C GLU A 620 18.18 7.88 -18.65
N VAL A 621 18.70 7.63 -19.85
CA VAL A 621 20.15 7.76 -20.15
C VAL A 621 20.70 9.16 -19.87
N ALA A 622 20.06 10.22 -20.38
CA ALA A 622 20.58 11.57 -20.24
C ALA A 622 20.52 12.06 -18.78
N THR A 623 19.39 11.84 -18.10
CA THR A 623 19.19 12.26 -16.72
C THR A 623 20.13 11.54 -15.76
N ILE A 624 20.29 10.22 -15.89
CA ILE A 624 21.21 9.45 -15.06
C ILE A 624 22.66 9.95 -15.26
N GLU A 625 23.07 10.19 -16.50
CA GLU A 625 24.43 10.66 -16.78
C GLU A 625 24.69 12.05 -16.21
N VAL A 626 23.73 12.96 -16.31
CA VAL A 626 23.82 14.28 -15.64
C VAL A 626 23.97 14.11 -14.13
N LEU A 627 23.13 13.27 -13.50
CA LEU A 627 23.19 13.03 -12.05
C LEU A 627 24.51 12.39 -11.61
N ARG A 628 25.06 11.46 -12.40
CA ARG A 628 26.39 10.85 -12.14
C ARG A 628 27.50 11.88 -12.23
N LYS A 629 27.53 12.70 -13.28
CA LYS A 629 28.52 13.78 -13.44
C LYS A 629 28.43 14.85 -12.34
N LEU A 630 27.26 15.03 -11.73
CA LEU A 630 27.05 15.90 -10.58
C LEU A 630 27.39 15.22 -9.22
N GLY A 631 27.69 13.92 -9.20
CA GLY A 631 27.91 13.16 -7.97
C GLY A 631 26.63 12.95 -7.13
N MET A 632 25.46 13.15 -7.73
CA MET A 632 24.15 13.04 -7.09
C MET A 632 23.50 11.67 -7.30
N TRP A 633 24.00 10.88 -8.25
CA TRP A 633 23.61 9.49 -8.41
C TRP A 633 24.34 8.62 -7.38
N ARG A 634 23.64 8.19 -6.34
CA ARG A 634 24.16 7.20 -5.39
C ARG A 634 23.41 5.91 -5.67
N GLU A 635 24.11 4.89 -6.17
CA GLU A 635 23.54 3.55 -6.25
C GLU A 635 23.27 3.10 -4.82
N ASP A 636 22.00 3.09 -4.43
CA ASP A 636 21.60 2.55 -3.16
C ASP A 636 21.84 1.03 -3.19
N PRO A 637 22.72 0.47 -2.34
CA PRO A 637 22.89 -0.99 -2.25
C PRO A 637 21.60 -1.70 -1.81
N ARG A 638 20.63 -0.97 -1.25
CA ARG A 638 19.39 -1.46 -0.65
C ARG A 638 18.26 -1.56 -1.68
N GLY A 639 18.49 -2.21 -2.82
CA GLY A 639 17.49 -2.43 -3.87
C GLY A 639 16.08 -2.57 -3.27
N ASN A 640 15.17 -1.68 -3.70
CA ASN A 640 13.92 -1.35 -3.00
C ASN A 640 13.20 -2.58 -2.42
N SER A 641 13.40 -2.85 -1.13
CA SER A 641 12.86 -4.03 -0.44
C SER A 641 11.41 -3.81 0.02
N SER A 642 10.59 -3.15 -0.79
CA SER A 642 9.24 -2.70 -0.42
C SER A 642 8.18 -3.37 -1.29
N SER A 643 8.03 -4.69 -1.19
CA SER A 643 6.81 -5.36 -1.68
C SER A 643 5.75 -5.30 -0.58
N PRO A 644 4.55 -4.74 -0.85
CA PRO A 644 3.45 -4.76 0.10
C PRO A 644 2.98 -6.21 0.30
N ALA A 645 2.75 -6.58 1.57
CA ALA A 645 2.23 -7.89 1.94
C ALA A 645 0.82 -8.11 1.38
N PHE A 646 0.64 -9.32 0.86
CA PHE A 646 -0.51 -9.85 0.13
C PHE A 646 -1.90 -9.48 0.68
N GLY A 647 -2.75 -8.97 -0.23
CA GLY A 647 -4.21 -8.97 -0.11
C GLY A 647 -4.83 -9.87 -1.19
N GLU A 648 -6.15 -10.10 -1.13
CA GLU A 648 -6.83 -10.98 -2.10
C GLU A 648 -6.60 -10.55 -3.56
N LEU A 649 -6.41 -11.55 -4.44
CA LEU A 649 -6.21 -11.36 -5.88
C LEU A 649 -7.44 -10.70 -6.50
N ASN A 650 -7.35 -9.40 -6.79
CA ASN A 650 -8.21 -8.72 -7.75
C ASN A 650 -7.56 -8.75 -9.15
N ASP A 651 -8.35 -8.60 -10.21
CA ASP A 651 -7.91 -8.59 -11.63
C ASP A 651 -6.73 -7.64 -11.93
N TYR A 652 -6.45 -6.67 -11.05
CA TYR A 652 -5.28 -5.79 -11.09
C TYR A 652 -3.93 -6.52 -11.01
N TYR A 653 -3.86 -7.70 -10.36
CA TYR A 653 -2.64 -8.50 -10.21
C TYR A 653 -2.19 -9.18 -11.50
N LEU A 654 -3.12 -9.54 -12.39
CA LEU A 654 -2.82 -10.25 -13.64
C LEU A 654 -1.92 -9.44 -14.59
N PHE A 655 -1.87 -8.12 -14.43
CA PHE A 655 -0.92 -7.26 -15.16
C PHE A 655 0.53 -7.45 -14.68
N TYR A 656 0.74 -7.63 -13.37
CA TYR A 656 2.06 -7.89 -12.77
C TYR A 656 2.55 -9.32 -13.00
N LEU A 657 1.62 -10.26 -13.17
CA LEU A 657 1.92 -11.65 -13.50
C LEU A 657 2.30 -11.87 -14.96
N LYS A 658 2.31 -10.83 -15.81
CA LYS A 658 2.81 -10.96 -17.18
C LYS A 658 4.31 -10.84 -17.19
N SER A 659 4.98 -11.89 -17.65
CA SER A 659 6.42 -11.86 -17.87
C SER A 659 6.81 -10.68 -18.77
N LYS A 660 7.95 -10.06 -18.44
CA LYS A 660 8.57 -8.99 -19.23
C LYS A 660 9.01 -9.50 -20.62
N CYS A 661 9.12 -10.82 -20.80
CA CYS A 661 9.58 -11.45 -22.03
C CYS A 661 8.42 -11.71 -23.03
N PRO A 662 8.64 -11.49 -24.34
CA PRO A 662 7.65 -11.84 -25.36
C PRO A 662 7.47 -13.36 -25.45
N ARG A 663 6.28 -13.78 -25.92
CA ARG A 663 5.89 -15.19 -26.03
C ARG A 663 6.90 -16.05 -26.78
N GLU A 664 7.46 -15.55 -27.86
CA GLU A 664 8.44 -16.27 -28.68
C GLU A 664 9.74 -16.56 -27.90
N ALA A 665 10.20 -15.61 -27.09
CA ALA A 665 11.38 -15.82 -26.25
C ALA A 665 11.11 -16.85 -25.15
N LEU A 666 9.93 -16.82 -24.54
CA LEU A 666 9.52 -17.79 -23.52
C LEU A 666 9.45 -19.22 -24.10
N LEU A 667 8.86 -19.40 -25.28
CA LEU A 667 8.83 -20.71 -25.96
C LEU A 667 10.24 -21.23 -26.28
N GLN A 668 11.15 -20.35 -26.70
CA GLN A 668 12.54 -20.75 -26.95
C GLN A 668 13.27 -21.18 -25.67
N MET A 669 12.96 -20.54 -24.53
CA MET A 669 13.60 -20.81 -23.24
C MET A 669 12.99 -22.00 -22.49
N TRP A 670 11.68 -22.18 -22.59
CA TRP A 670 10.90 -23.18 -21.83
C TRP A 670 10.52 -24.41 -22.67
N GLY A 671 10.88 -24.42 -23.95
CA GLY A 671 10.60 -25.50 -24.88
C GLY A 671 9.37 -25.19 -25.75
N GLU A 672 9.52 -25.38 -27.07
CA GLU A 672 8.41 -25.25 -28.01
C GLU A 672 7.42 -26.42 -27.87
N GLU A 673 7.92 -27.60 -27.50
CA GLU A 673 7.14 -28.81 -27.22
C GLU A 673 7.70 -29.55 -26.00
N LEU A 674 6.82 -29.95 -25.08
CA LEU A 674 7.16 -30.74 -23.90
C LEU A 674 6.75 -32.20 -24.15
N LYS A 675 7.67 -33.14 -23.88
CA LYS A 675 7.43 -34.57 -24.15
C LYS A 675 7.02 -35.35 -22.92
N ASN A 676 7.50 -34.93 -21.75
CA ASN A 676 7.26 -35.55 -20.45
C ASN A 676 7.55 -34.55 -19.33
N GLU A 677 7.28 -34.93 -18.09
CA GLU A 677 7.58 -34.09 -16.91
C GLU A 677 9.07 -33.74 -16.80
N GLN A 678 9.98 -34.66 -17.18
CA GLN A 678 11.42 -34.40 -17.20
C GLN A 678 11.80 -33.22 -18.11
N SER A 679 11.04 -32.99 -19.18
CA SER A 679 11.26 -31.85 -20.10
C SER A 679 11.10 -30.50 -19.38
N VAL A 680 10.32 -30.46 -18.29
CA VAL A 680 10.11 -29.27 -17.44
C VAL A 680 11.30 -29.05 -16.51
N PHE A 681 12.08 -30.09 -16.19
CA PHE A 681 13.18 -30.02 -15.24
C PHE A 681 14.47 -29.46 -15.89
N GLU A 682 14.53 -29.46 -17.21
CA GLU A 682 15.71 -29.12 -18.01
C GLU A 682 15.70 -27.68 -18.56
N VAL A 683 14.69 -26.86 -18.20
CA VAL A 683 14.57 -25.50 -18.73
C VAL A 683 15.50 -24.50 -18.03
N ALA A 684 15.94 -23.49 -18.79
CA ALA A 684 16.95 -22.54 -18.34
C ALA A 684 16.46 -21.48 -17.33
N CYS A 685 15.15 -21.27 -17.22
CA CYS A 685 14.52 -20.39 -16.24
C CYS A 685 13.06 -20.82 -16.01
N LEU A 686 12.46 -20.37 -14.90
CA LEU A 686 11.12 -20.80 -14.48
C LEU A 686 10.16 -19.59 -14.34
N PRO A 687 8.83 -19.77 -14.48
CA PRO A 687 7.82 -18.70 -14.45
C PRO A 687 7.83 -17.78 -13.22
N TRP A 688 8.36 -18.24 -12.08
CA TRP A 688 8.33 -17.48 -10.83
C TRP A 688 9.44 -16.42 -10.72
N ASN A 689 10.41 -16.41 -11.64
CA ASN A 689 11.57 -15.51 -11.58
C ASN A 689 11.82 -14.84 -12.95
N ASP A 690 11.35 -13.60 -13.10
CA ASP A 690 11.58 -12.78 -14.31
C ASP A 690 12.94 -12.03 -14.29
N ASP A 691 13.59 -11.95 -13.12
CA ASP A 691 14.86 -11.23 -12.93
C ASP A 691 16.04 -12.22 -12.78
N PRO A 692 17.29 -11.79 -13.07
CA PRO A 692 18.48 -12.63 -12.87
C PRO A 692 18.65 -13.09 -11.42
N LEU A 693 19.28 -14.25 -11.22
CA LEU A 693 19.59 -14.77 -9.88
C LEU A 693 20.37 -13.74 -9.06
N ALA A 694 19.96 -13.56 -7.80
CA ALA A 694 20.68 -12.77 -6.83
C ALA A 694 22.09 -13.35 -6.58
N GLN A 695 23.04 -12.51 -6.17
CA GLN A 695 24.42 -12.96 -5.97
C GLN A 695 24.54 -14.07 -4.91
N GLU A 696 23.67 -14.07 -3.90
CA GLU A 696 23.65 -15.09 -2.84
C GLU A 696 23.33 -16.50 -3.36
N THR A 697 22.55 -16.63 -4.43
CA THR A 697 22.21 -17.91 -5.05
C THR A 697 23.45 -18.61 -5.61
N ASN A 698 24.49 -17.85 -5.99
CA ASN A 698 25.76 -18.44 -6.46
C ASN A 698 26.45 -19.30 -5.40
N LEU A 699 26.15 -19.10 -4.11
CA LEU A 699 26.70 -19.91 -3.01
C LEU A 699 26.13 -21.33 -2.97
N LEU A 700 25.00 -21.57 -3.63
CA LEU A 700 24.21 -22.80 -3.58
C LEU A 700 23.81 -23.32 -4.97
N LYS A 701 24.43 -22.77 -6.02
CA LYS A 701 24.08 -23.04 -7.42
C LYS A 701 24.18 -24.52 -7.79
N ASP A 702 25.29 -25.16 -7.45
CA ASP A 702 25.54 -26.57 -7.80
C ASP A 702 24.54 -27.51 -7.10
N GLN A 703 24.18 -27.19 -5.85
CA GLN A 703 23.19 -27.93 -5.09
C GLN A 703 21.78 -27.75 -5.68
N LEU A 704 21.40 -26.53 -6.06
CA LEU A 704 20.14 -26.27 -6.74
C LEU A 704 20.05 -27.03 -8.06
N GLU A 705 21.08 -26.97 -8.91
CA GLU A 705 21.10 -27.67 -10.19
C GLU A 705 20.89 -29.19 -10.01
N LYS A 706 21.56 -29.76 -9.00
CA LYS A 706 21.44 -31.19 -8.66
C LYS A 706 20.05 -31.62 -8.23
N VAL A 707 19.32 -30.79 -7.46
CA VAL A 707 17.97 -31.16 -7.01
C VAL A 707 16.91 -30.90 -8.08
N ASN A 708 17.05 -29.82 -8.86
CA ASN A 708 16.13 -29.49 -9.95
C ASN A 708 16.08 -30.57 -11.03
N CYS A 709 17.24 -31.10 -11.44
CA CYS A 709 17.29 -32.15 -12.47
C CYS A 709 16.66 -33.48 -12.03
N ARG A 710 16.33 -33.63 -10.75
CA ARG A 710 15.70 -34.81 -10.14
C ARG A 710 14.23 -34.57 -9.72
N GLY A 711 13.62 -33.47 -10.18
CA GLY A 711 12.19 -33.20 -9.97
C GLY A 711 11.85 -32.43 -8.69
N VAL A 712 12.84 -31.79 -8.05
CA VAL A 712 12.63 -30.81 -6.97
C VAL A 712 12.78 -29.42 -7.59
N LEU A 713 11.68 -28.86 -8.07
CA LEU A 713 11.65 -27.65 -8.90
C LEU A 713 11.66 -26.40 -8.03
N THR A 714 12.85 -25.89 -7.74
CA THR A 714 13.06 -24.79 -6.79
C THR A 714 12.66 -23.46 -7.38
N ILE A 715 11.88 -22.70 -6.62
CA ILE A 715 11.39 -21.37 -7.02
C ILE A 715 11.97 -20.25 -6.14
N ASN A 716 12.40 -20.58 -4.92
CA ASN A 716 13.01 -19.63 -4.00
C ASN A 716 14.02 -20.34 -3.07
N SER A 717 15.10 -19.65 -2.70
CA SER A 717 16.16 -20.18 -1.83
C SER A 717 16.99 -19.06 -1.23
N GLN A 718 17.50 -19.25 -0.01
CA GLN A 718 18.58 -18.43 0.55
C GLN A 718 19.56 -19.29 1.35
N PRO A 719 20.87 -18.95 1.35
CA PRO A 719 21.86 -19.65 2.17
C PRO A 719 21.68 -19.33 3.65
N ASN A 720 22.27 -20.15 4.54
CA ASN A 720 22.45 -19.72 5.92
C ASN A 720 23.67 -18.82 6.05
N ILE A 721 23.52 -17.74 6.83
CA ILE A 721 24.57 -16.76 7.10
C ILE A 721 24.68 -16.56 8.60
N ASN A 722 25.89 -16.74 9.12
CA ASN A 722 26.18 -16.63 10.54
C ASN A 722 26.98 -15.35 10.82
N GLY A 723 26.30 -14.20 10.89
CA GLY A 723 26.88 -12.96 11.37
C GLY A 723 27.91 -12.33 10.44
N LYS A 724 27.60 -12.22 9.15
CA LYS A 724 28.46 -11.48 8.21
C LYS A 724 28.36 -9.97 8.43
N PRO A 725 29.39 -9.17 8.09
CA PRO A 725 29.29 -7.72 8.15
C PRO A 725 28.10 -7.20 7.34
N SER A 726 27.41 -6.18 7.84
CA SER A 726 26.27 -5.57 7.13
C SER A 726 26.64 -4.91 5.79
N THR A 727 27.94 -4.72 5.53
CA THR A 727 28.49 -4.20 4.28
C THR A 727 29.02 -5.31 3.36
N ASP A 728 28.76 -6.59 3.65
CA ASP A 728 29.13 -7.71 2.77
C ASP A 728 28.49 -7.49 1.38
N PRO A 729 29.26 -7.62 0.29
CA PRO A 729 28.76 -7.28 -1.05
C PRO A 729 27.73 -8.27 -1.60
N VAL A 730 27.58 -9.46 -1.00
CA VAL A 730 26.69 -10.52 -1.46
C VAL A 730 25.38 -10.52 -0.66
N VAL A 731 25.47 -10.43 0.67
CA VAL A 731 24.31 -10.58 1.58
C VAL A 731 24.11 -9.39 2.54
N GLY A 732 24.97 -8.38 2.47
CA GLY A 732 24.94 -7.23 3.39
C GLY A 732 23.77 -6.29 3.12
N TRP A 733 23.10 -5.87 4.20
CA TRP A 733 22.05 -4.86 4.17
C TRP A 733 21.99 -4.09 5.49
N GLY A 734 21.29 -2.96 5.47
CA GLY A 734 21.11 -2.09 6.64
C GLY A 734 22.31 -1.17 6.92
N PRO A 735 22.34 -0.50 8.08
CA PRO A 735 23.43 0.41 8.45
C PRO A 735 24.81 -0.27 8.49
N ALA A 736 25.85 0.47 8.10
CA ALA A 736 27.23 -0.01 8.19
C ALA A 736 27.66 -0.31 9.64
N GLY A 737 28.56 -1.27 9.81
CA GLY A 737 29.10 -1.68 11.11
C GLY A 737 28.20 -2.64 11.92
N GLY A 738 27.14 -3.17 11.30
CA GLY A 738 26.29 -4.22 11.88
C GLY A 738 26.67 -5.62 11.40
N TYR A 739 25.85 -6.58 11.80
CA TYR A 739 25.96 -7.99 11.41
C TYR A 739 24.61 -8.51 10.93
N VAL A 740 24.62 -9.26 9.82
CA VAL A 740 23.44 -9.87 9.20
C VAL A 740 23.48 -11.39 9.34
N PHE A 741 22.30 -11.97 9.51
CA PHE A 741 22.10 -13.39 9.76
C PHE A 741 20.96 -13.92 8.89
N GLN A 742 21.10 -15.16 8.44
CA GLN A 742 20.08 -15.86 7.65
C GLN A 742 20.00 -17.34 8.08
N LYS A 743 18.79 -17.88 8.15
CA LYS A 743 18.52 -19.33 8.16
C LYS A 743 18.46 -19.83 6.72
N ALA A 744 18.93 -21.07 6.47
CA ALA A 744 18.79 -21.65 5.14
C ALA A 744 17.31 -21.92 4.84
N TYR A 745 16.90 -21.57 3.63
CA TYR A 745 15.53 -21.71 3.14
C TYR A 745 15.53 -22.37 1.76
N LEU A 746 14.56 -23.24 1.52
CA LEU A 746 14.32 -23.84 0.22
C LEU A 746 12.82 -23.96 -0.04
N GLU A 747 12.37 -23.50 -1.20
CA GLU A 747 10.99 -23.60 -1.65
C GLU A 747 10.91 -24.16 -3.07
N PHE A 748 10.04 -25.15 -3.27
CA PHE A 748 9.99 -25.90 -4.52
C PHE A 748 8.65 -26.60 -4.77
N PHE A 749 8.38 -26.89 -6.04
CA PHE A 749 7.35 -27.83 -6.47
C PHE A 749 7.94 -29.24 -6.59
N THR A 750 7.20 -30.26 -6.16
CA THR A 750 7.58 -31.66 -6.36
C THR A 750 6.35 -32.57 -6.44
N SER A 751 6.54 -33.77 -7.00
CA SER A 751 5.49 -34.79 -7.11
C SER A 751 5.00 -35.33 -5.76
N ASN A 752 3.82 -35.94 -5.77
CA ASN A 752 3.20 -36.56 -4.61
C ASN A 752 4.03 -37.74 -4.05
N GLU A 753 4.72 -38.49 -4.92
CA GLU A 753 5.60 -39.59 -4.54
C GLU A 753 6.77 -39.07 -3.69
N ASN A 754 7.40 -37.98 -4.14
CA ASN A 754 8.49 -37.32 -3.43
C ASN A 754 8.00 -36.77 -2.08
N VAL A 755 6.83 -36.10 -2.03
CA VAL A 755 6.25 -35.61 -0.75
C VAL A 755 6.01 -36.75 0.24
N THR A 756 5.51 -37.89 -0.24
CA THR A 756 5.23 -39.05 0.61
C THR A 756 6.51 -39.60 1.25
N ALA A 757 7.61 -39.63 0.49
CA ALA A 757 8.92 -39.98 1.02
C ALA A 757 9.48 -38.90 1.96
N LEU A 758 9.36 -37.63 1.58
CA LEU A 758 9.85 -36.47 2.33
C LEU A 758 9.24 -36.41 3.73
N LEU A 759 7.92 -36.61 3.86
CA LEU A 759 7.23 -36.64 5.16
C LEU A 759 7.73 -37.76 6.09
N LYS A 760 8.22 -38.88 5.55
CA LYS A 760 8.84 -39.95 6.35
C LYS A 760 10.24 -39.55 6.81
N VAL A 761 11.01 -38.91 5.92
CA VAL A 761 12.37 -38.43 6.19
C VAL A 761 12.36 -37.31 7.24
N LEU A 762 11.46 -36.34 7.09
CA LEU A 762 11.36 -35.16 7.97
C LEU A 762 11.19 -35.51 9.45
N LYS A 763 10.59 -36.66 9.78
CA LYS A 763 10.50 -37.16 11.18
C LYS A 763 11.86 -37.35 11.85
N LYS A 764 12.92 -37.62 11.08
CA LYS A 764 14.30 -37.73 11.59
C LYS A 764 14.92 -36.36 11.89
N TYR A 765 14.41 -35.31 11.26
CA TYR A 765 14.94 -33.95 11.31
C TYR A 765 14.13 -33.03 12.23
N GLU A 766 13.09 -33.55 12.90
CA GLU A 766 12.42 -32.83 13.99
C GLU A 766 13.30 -32.83 15.26
N PRO A 767 13.48 -31.68 15.94
CA PRO A 767 12.81 -30.38 15.74
C PRO A 767 13.59 -29.37 14.86
N ARG A 768 14.70 -29.76 14.24
CA ARG A 768 15.61 -28.85 13.52
C ARG A 768 14.96 -28.20 12.30
N VAL A 769 14.24 -28.96 11.48
CA VAL A 769 13.65 -28.47 10.22
C VAL A 769 12.19 -28.09 10.40
N ASN A 770 11.83 -26.85 10.05
CA ASN A 770 10.43 -26.49 9.84
C ASN A 770 10.02 -26.74 8.40
N TYR A 771 8.81 -27.25 8.20
CA TYR A 771 8.26 -27.52 6.86
C TYR A 771 6.80 -27.08 6.74
N HIS A 772 6.42 -26.68 5.53
CA HIS A 772 5.02 -26.49 5.13
C HIS A 772 4.83 -27.01 3.71
N ILE A 773 3.90 -27.95 3.55
CA ILE A 773 3.59 -28.63 2.29
C ILE A 773 2.12 -28.40 1.96
N VAL A 774 1.79 -27.98 0.74
CA VAL A 774 0.42 -27.66 0.32
C VAL A 774 0.17 -28.03 -1.14
N ASP A 775 -1.02 -28.55 -1.46
CA ASP A 775 -1.47 -28.74 -2.85
C ASP A 775 -2.35 -27.57 -3.34
N VAL A 776 -2.63 -27.54 -4.64
CA VAL A 776 -3.51 -26.51 -5.24
C VAL A 776 -4.90 -26.46 -4.57
N LYS A 777 -5.40 -27.61 -4.11
CA LYS A 777 -6.71 -27.76 -3.45
C LYS A 777 -6.72 -27.22 -2.01
N GLY A 778 -5.56 -26.82 -1.49
CA GLY A 778 -5.40 -26.24 -0.16
C GLY A 778 -5.22 -27.26 0.96
N LYS A 779 -5.03 -28.55 0.64
CA LYS A 779 -4.67 -29.56 1.64
C LYS A 779 -3.21 -29.33 2.04
N ASN A 780 -2.99 -29.03 3.31
CA ASN A 780 -1.65 -28.71 3.81
C ASN A 780 -1.23 -29.56 5.02
N ILE A 781 0.08 -29.59 5.26
CA ILE A 781 0.71 -30.17 6.45
C ILE A 781 1.88 -29.27 6.84
N THR A 782 1.97 -28.90 8.12
CA THR A 782 3.10 -28.12 8.66
C THR A 782 3.40 -28.49 10.11
N ASN A 783 4.66 -28.35 10.50
CA ASN A 783 5.09 -28.45 11.91
C ASN A 783 5.35 -27.08 12.57
N ALA A 784 4.87 -25.99 11.96
CA ALA A 784 5.01 -24.65 12.53
C ALA A 784 4.27 -24.54 13.87
N PRO A 785 4.95 -24.18 14.97
CA PRO A 785 4.35 -24.15 16.29
C PRO A 785 3.27 -23.05 16.36
N ASP A 786 2.05 -23.43 16.73
CA ASP A 786 0.88 -22.54 16.83
C ASP A 786 0.62 -21.68 15.57
N MET A 787 1.03 -22.16 14.39
CA MET A 787 0.97 -21.39 13.12
C MET A 787 1.69 -20.03 13.21
N GLN A 788 2.72 -19.91 14.05
CA GLN A 788 3.47 -18.66 14.21
C GLN A 788 4.51 -18.48 13.09
N PRO A 789 4.78 -17.23 12.67
CA PRO A 789 5.86 -16.93 11.74
C PRO A 789 7.25 -17.26 12.32
N ASN A 790 8.14 -17.77 11.47
CA ASN A 790 9.54 -18.02 11.80
C ASN A 790 10.43 -16.96 11.16
N ALA A 791 11.22 -16.22 11.95
CA ALA A 791 12.18 -15.26 11.41
C ALA A 791 13.36 -16.00 10.73
N VAL A 792 13.63 -15.64 9.47
CA VAL A 792 14.67 -16.28 8.65
C VAL A 792 15.78 -15.34 8.22
N THR A 793 15.59 -14.02 8.28
CA THR A 793 16.64 -13.03 8.03
C THR A 793 16.53 -11.92 9.06
N TRP A 794 17.66 -11.57 9.70
CA TRP A 794 17.72 -10.47 10.67
C TRP A 794 19.09 -9.80 10.70
N GLY A 795 19.12 -8.58 11.23
CA GLY A 795 20.31 -7.74 11.34
C GLY A 795 20.40 -7.10 12.72
N ILE A 796 21.62 -7.05 13.24
CA ILE A 796 21.96 -6.38 14.51
C ILE A 796 22.88 -5.21 14.17
N PHE A 797 22.45 -4.00 14.52
CA PHE A 797 23.14 -2.76 14.13
C PHE A 797 23.53 -1.92 15.36
N PRO A 798 24.71 -1.27 15.36
CA PRO A 798 25.15 -0.45 16.49
C PRO A 798 24.14 0.65 16.84
N GLY A 799 23.77 0.72 18.12
CA GLY A 799 22.86 1.75 18.64
C GLY A 799 21.42 1.67 18.13
N ARG A 800 20.97 0.50 17.63
CA ARG A 800 19.61 0.28 17.11
C ARG A 800 19.03 -1.04 17.63
N GLU A 801 17.71 -1.15 17.57
CA GLU A 801 17.01 -2.41 17.79
C GLU A 801 17.27 -3.42 16.65
N ILE A 802 16.97 -4.69 16.91
CA ILE A 802 17.11 -5.77 15.93
C ILE A 802 16.07 -5.56 14.83
N VAL A 803 16.50 -5.71 13.57
CA VAL A 803 15.60 -5.66 12.41
C VAL A 803 15.47 -7.06 11.84
N GLN A 804 14.24 -7.56 11.68
CA GLN A 804 13.94 -8.89 11.10
C GLN A 804 13.03 -8.73 9.88
N PRO A 805 13.57 -8.40 8.70
CA PRO A 805 12.75 -8.03 7.54
C PRO A 805 12.05 -9.22 6.88
N THR A 806 12.54 -10.46 7.08
CA THR A 806 12.03 -11.64 6.38
C THR A 806 11.61 -12.73 7.35
N VAL A 807 10.40 -13.23 7.16
CA VAL A 807 9.79 -14.32 7.93
C VAL A 807 9.18 -15.35 7.00
N VAL A 808 9.12 -16.60 7.46
CA VAL A 808 8.30 -17.67 6.85
C VAL A 808 7.04 -17.80 7.70
N ASP A 809 5.91 -17.37 7.14
CA ASP A 809 4.61 -17.38 7.81
C ASP A 809 3.67 -18.44 7.20
N PRO A 810 3.24 -19.44 7.98
CA PRO A 810 2.31 -20.46 7.49
C PRO A 810 1.00 -19.91 6.95
N VAL A 811 0.51 -18.79 7.50
CA VAL A 811 -0.75 -18.18 7.04
C VAL A 811 -0.54 -17.49 5.69
N SER A 812 0.47 -16.64 5.56
CA SER A 812 0.83 -15.98 4.29
C SER A 812 1.13 -16.97 3.17
N PHE A 813 1.76 -18.10 3.50
CA PHE A 813 2.06 -19.16 2.52
C PHE A 813 0.79 -19.74 1.85
N MET A 814 -0.35 -19.76 2.56
CA MET A 814 -1.62 -20.23 1.99
C MET A 814 -2.23 -19.26 0.97
N TYR A 815 -1.86 -17.98 1.02
CA TYR A 815 -2.25 -17.00 -0.01
C TYR A 815 -1.27 -17.04 -1.17
N TRP A 816 0.04 -17.07 -0.88
CA TRP A 816 1.08 -17.18 -1.89
C TRP A 816 0.91 -18.42 -2.78
N LYS A 817 0.51 -19.56 -2.22
CA LYS A 817 0.32 -20.79 -3.01
C LYS A 817 -0.69 -20.61 -4.15
N ASP A 818 -1.73 -19.81 -3.99
CA ASP A 818 -2.71 -19.57 -5.06
C ASP A 818 -2.06 -18.87 -6.26
N GLU A 819 -1.22 -17.87 -6.01
CA GLU A 819 -0.44 -17.19 -7.05
C GLU A 819 0.61 -18.13 -7.66
N ALA A 820 1.37 -18.83 -6.82
CA ALA A 820 2.41 -19.75 -7.26
C ALA A 820 1.86 -20.85 -8.18
N PHE A 821 0.69 -21.42 -7.85
CA PHE A 821 0.01 -22.39 -8.71
C PHE A 821 -0.56 -21.72 -9.97
N ALA A 822 -1.19 -20.55 -9.87
CA ALA A 822 -1.75 -19.85 -11.04
C ALA A 822 -0.70 -19.57 -12.13
N LEU A 823 0.54 -19.25 -11.75
CA LEU A 823 1.64 -18.99 -12.68
C LEU A 823 1.96 -20.17 -13.62
N TRP A 824 1.76 -21.42 -13.19
CA TRP A 824 1.87 -22.59 -14.08
C TRP A 824 0.94 -22.48 -15.28
N ILE A 825 -0.29 -22.00 -15.05
CA ILE A 825 -1.31 -21.92 -16.09
C ILE A 825 -1.19 -20.62 -16.87
N GLU A 826 -1.12 -19.50 -16.16
CA GLU A 826 -1.21 -18.16 -16.74
C GLU A 826 0.01 -17.80 -17.57
N GLN A 827 1.22 -18.19 -17.15
CA GLN A 827 2.44 -17.92 -17.89
C GLN A 827 2.89 -19.06 -18.79
N TRP A 828 2.88 -20.31 -18.30
CA TRP A 828 3.49 -21.43 -19.02
C TRP A 828 2.49 -22.21 -19.88
N ALA A 829 1.38 -22.68 -19.31
CA ALA A 829 0.42 -23.52 -20.03
C ALA A 829 -0.21 -22.78 -21.23
N LYS A 830 -0.48 -21.47 -21.09
CA LYS A 830 -1.03 -20.61 -22.16
C LYS A 830 -0.07 -20.35 -23.32
N LEU A 831 1.20 -20.71 -23.21
CA LEU A 831 2.12 -20.70 -24.37
C LEU A 831 1.72 -21.75 -25.41
N TYR A 832 1.08 -22.84 -24.97
CA TYR A 832 0.70 -23.96 -25.84
C TYR A 832 -0.80 -23.96 -26.17
N GLU A 833 -1.16 -24.62 -27.28
CA GLU A 833 -2.56 -24.79 -27.66
C GLU A 833 -3.34 -25.61 -26.61
N GLU A 834 -4.65 -25.36 -26.51
CA GLU A 834 -5.50 -25.92 -25.44
C GLU A 834 -5.52 -27.44 -25.37
N GLU A 835 -5.49 -28.09 -26.52
CA GLU A 835 -5.53 -29.55 -26.67
C GLU A 835 -4.14 -30.17 -26.88
N SER A 836 -3.06 -29.39 -26.70
CA SER A 836 -1.70 -29.88 -26.96
C SER A 836 -1.17 -30.79 -25.84
N PRO A 837 -0.34 -31.80 -26.18
CA PRO A 837 0.34 -32.62 -25.17
C PRO A 837 1.16 -31.79 -24.17
N SER A 838 1.81 -30.72 -24.64
CA SER A 838 2.58 -29.81 -23.78
C SER A 838 1.72 -29.16 -22.70
N ARG A 839 0.51 -28.69 -23.06
CA ARG A 839 -0.40 -28.09 -22.08
C ARG A 839 -0.92 -29.12 -21.09
N MET A 840 -1.20 -30.35 -21.54
CA MET A 840 -1.62 -31.43 -20.65
C MET A 840 -0.56 -31.78 -19.60
N ILE A 841 0.74 -31.75 -19.96
CA ILE A 841 1.85 -31.98 -19.02
C ILE A 841 1.87 -30.89 -17.95
N ILE A 842 1.81 -29.61 -18.34
CA ILE A 842 1.81 -28.50 -17.38
C ILE A 842 0.56 -28.55 -16.49
N GLN A 843 -0.60 -28.85 -17.06
CA GLN A 843 -1.85 -29.01 -16.31
C GLN A 843 -1.75 -30.16 -15.29
N TYR A 844 -1.13 -31.28 -15.68
CA TYR A 844 -0.89 -32.40 -14.78
C TYR A 844 -0.02 -32.01 -13.59
N ILE A 845 1.08 -31.27 -13.83
CA ILE A 845 1.94 -30.77 -12.76
C ILE A 845 1.16 -29.85 -11.82
N HIS A 846 0.45 -28.86 -12.37
CA HIS A 846 -0.41 -27.96 -11.60
C HIS A 846 -1.42 -28.69 -10.71
N ASP A 847 -2.07 -29.73 -11.23
CA ASP A 847 -3.17 -30.41 -10.54
C ASP A 847 -2.70 -31.42 -9.47
N ASN A 848 -1.46 -31.91 -9.56
CA ASN A 848 -0.98 -33.06 -8.78
C ASN A 848 0.27 -32.80 -7.94
N TYR A 849 1.05 -31.75 -8.23
CA TYR A 849 2.25 -31.43 -7.46
C TYR A 849 1.89 -30.68 -6.18
N TYR A 850 2.84 -30.70 -5.25
CA TYR A 850 2.78 -29.92 -4.01
C TYR A 850 3.82 -28.81 -4.06
N LEU A 851 3.44 -27.66 -3.49
CA LEU A 851 4.37 -26.62 -3.12
C LEU A 851 4.89 -26.88 -1.70
N VAL A 852 6.21 -26.84 -1.54
CA VAL A 852 6.90 -27.16 -0.29
C VAL A 852 7.85 -26.03 0.08
N ASN A 853 7.83 -25.59 1.34
CA ASN A 853 8.92 -24.81 1.91
C ASN A 853 9.58 -25.55 3.09
N LEU A 854 10.90 -25.39 3.20
CA LEU A 854 11.74 -25.96 4.25
C LEU A 854 12.66 -24.87 4.84
N VAL A 855 12.78 -24.84 6.17
CA VAL A 855 13.69 -23.95 6.91
C VAL A 855 14.59 -24.79 7.81
N ASP A 856 15.91 -24.63 7.70
CA ASP A 856 16.86 -25.14 8.69
C ASP A 856 17.07 -24.10 9.79
N ASN A 857 16.65 -24.42 11.02
CA ASN A 857 16.74 -23.48 12.13
C ASN A 857 18.16 -23.28 12.68
N ASP A 858 19.06 -24.24 12.46
CA ASP A 858 20.42 -24.21 13.00
C ASP A 858 21.36 -23.43 12.08
N PHE A 859 21.10 -22.14 11.90
CA PHE A 859 21.90 -21.23 11.08
C PHE A 859 23.43 -21.21 11.35
N PRO A 860 23.94 -21.53 12.56
CA PRO A 860 25.39 -21.60 12.78
C PRO A 860 26.07 -22.83 12.16
N LEU A 861 25.30 -23.87 11.81
CA LEU A 861 25.80 -25.13 11.25
C LEU A 861 25.70 -25.14 9.72
N GLU A 862 26.34 -26.10 9.07
CA GLU A 862 26.07 -26.35 7.65
C GLU A 862 24.60 -26.77 7.45
N SER A 863 24.00 -26.24 6.38
CA SER A 863 22.60 -26.49 6.04
C SER A 863 22.33 -27.98 5.85
N CYS A 864 21.37 -28.52 6.59
CA CYS A 864 20.97 -29.92 6.45
C CYS A 864 19.95 -30.13 5.31
N LEU A 865 19.43 -29.07 4.68
CA LEU A 865 18.35 -29.17 3.70
C LEU A 865 18.73 -30.06 2.51
N TRP A 866 19.99 -30.03 2.08
CA TRP A 866 20.47 -30.87 0.98
C TRP A 866 20.46 -32.36 1.34
N GLN A 867 20.85 -32.70 2.58
CA GLN A 867 20.80 -34.09 3.05
C GLN A 867 19.36 -34.59 3.21
N VAL A 868 18.42 -33.72 3.63
CA VAL A 868 16.99 -34.04 3.69
C VAL A 868 16.47 -34.48 2.31
N ILE A 869 16.88 -33.77 1.26
CA ILE A 869 16.47 -34.08 -0.12
C ILE A 869 17.13 -35.38 -0.64
N GLU A 870 18.41 -35.62 -0.32
CA GLU A 870 19.07 -36.89 -0.68
C GLU A 870 18.41 -38.09 0.01
N ASP A 871 18.15 -38.00 1.32
CA ASP A 871 17.45 -39.05 2.07
C ASP A 871 16.05 -39.33 1.51
N MET A 872 15.36 -38.31 1.00
CA MET A 872 14.07 -38.46 0.32
C MET A 872 14.24 -39.29 -0.94
N PHE A 873 15.21 -38.97 -1.80
CA PHE A 873 15.43 -39.71 -3.03
C PHE A 873 15.88 -41.15 -2.79
N ASP A 874 16.72 -41.40 -1.79
CA ASP A 874 17.13 -42.76 -1.40
C ASP A 874 15.91 -43.60 -1.00
N LEU A 875 14.95 -43.00 -0.29
CA LEU A 875 13.72 -43.66 0.09
C LEU A 875 12.78 -43.91 -1.10
N VAL A 876 12.72 -42.99 -2.08
CA VAL A 876 11.97 -43.18 -3.32
C VAL A 876 12.57 -44.34 -4.12
N ASN A 877 13.88 -44.33 -4.34
CA ASN A 877 14.58 -45.36 -5.13
C ASN A 877 14.45 -46.76 -4.51
N SER A 878 14.60 -46.87 -3.19
CA SER A 878 14.45 -48.16 -2.48
C SER A 878 13.01 -48.71 -2.52
N THR A 879 12.00 -47.82 -2.60
CA THR A 879 10.60 -48.25 -2.74
C THR A 879 10.32 -48.77 -4.16
N VAL A 880 10.97 -48.20 -5.18
CA VAL A 880 10.88 -48.66 -6.57
C VAL A 880 11.58 -50.00 -6.75
N GLU A 881 12.77 -50.20 -6.17
CA GLU A 881 13.49 -51.48 -6.22
C GLU A 881 12.77 -52.64 -5.51
N HIS A 882 11.92 -52.35 -4.53
CA HIS A 882 11.08 -53.37 -3.88
C HIS A 882 9.75 -53.65 -4.61
N ALA A 883 9.34 -52.78 -5.53
CA ALA A 883 8.12 -52.92 -6.32
C ALA A 883 8.36 -53.61 -7.68
N ILE A 884 9.60 -53.58 -8.18
CA ILE A 884 10.11 -54.37 -9.30
C ILE A 884 10.49 -55.77 -8.80
#